data_AF-A0YVA0-F1
#
_entry.id   AF-A0YVA0-F1
#
_cell.length_a   1.000
_cell.length_b   1.000
_cell.length_c   1.000
_cell.angle_alpha   90.00
_cell.angle_beta   90.00
_cell.angle_gamma   90.00
#
_symmetry.space_group_name_H-M   'P 1'
#
loop_
_entity.id
_entity.type
_entity.pdbx_description
1 polymer ?
#
loop_
_entity_poly.entity_id
_entity_poly.type
_entity_poly.pdbx_seq_one_letter_code
_entity_poly.pdbx_strand_id
1 'polypeptide(L)'
;MYPNFSVTFNPANNFSGVVTLPYTVADRSGATSQPANISVTVSPDSNQPPTAEDVENTSILNNSPAIPLPLSAANFADPDGTVERINFSIPNSGQGTLLLDGVAVTDPAGVQRLTPDQLDNLSFQPNSGFVGNVTFTYTVTDDDGANSNVANITIPVSAFSVPTLPPTPSIPPTTPEPFEPPANLPPVVEDQITTVPNDGNRFPVPPLKGNDRDGRVNFYTITELPPNGTLFLNGEEITSLEQVRRLTPSQAEQLSFEPNPNFTGEIRFSYTATDDDDTVSNVGTVRLTLEEDSSIPRGEPIDDGGCDCPPLPEFGTVPLPERLNLTPSLFNAFDNVIDGSDNADDIVAGSLGSDVVFAFGGDDRIEAFDGNDTMYGGVGNDLQFGNQGNDFILGGDGRDTLIGTEGNNGLAASANVEDNDTLHGHGNDDLMQGGPGADLMFSGKQDDFAFGGKNDDMIFGDQGNDTLHGDQGNDTLIGDTLDESEIESERGLSGMIDLLWGGAGDDFINGGRSNDTLSGGVGNDTVRGGKEDDLIYGEAGDDLMYGDLGNDQLCGNEGNDTLYGDINDNQTISDAPGRDTICGGSGNDMLFGDRDQDRLCGGEDGDTLYGGSGEDTLAGEQGDDWLFGDEGDDLISGGTGRDRFILFSGGGTDTIQDFQLAQDSIALGGGLSFEALTLTQDGTSTVIGLDGQQLAILNDVQASALSETNFTAFVG
;
A
#
# COMPACT_ATOMS: atom_id res chain seq x y z
N MET A 1 -12.48 -67.07 -27.97
CA MET A 1 -13.15 -66.58 -26.76
C MET A 1 -12.49 -67.25 -25.56
N TYR A 2 -11.52 -66.56 -24.97
CA TYR A 2 -10.97 -66.94 -23.65
C TYR A 2 -11.95 -66.41 -22.57
N PRO A 3 -11.98 -67.00 -21.37
CA PRO A 3 -12.68 -66.36 -20.25
C PRO A 3 -11.95 -65.05 -19.92
N ASN A 4 -12.71 -63.97 -19.70
CA ASN A 4 -12.14 -62.73 -19.15
C ASN A 4 -11.73 -63.03 -17.70
N PHE A 5 -10.43 -62.96 -17.42
CA PHE A 5 -9.91 -63.05 -16.05
C PHE A 5 -9.97 -61.67 -15.41
N SER A 6 -10.86 -61.49 -14.43
CA SER A 6 -10.86 -60.32 -13.56
C SER A 6 -9.91 -60.54 -12.38
N VAL A 7 -8.95 -59.63 -12.22
CA VAL A 7 -8.15 -59.50 -10.99
C VAL A 7 -8.68 -58.28 -10.24
N THR A 8 -8.82 -58.38 -8.92
CA THR A 8 -9.23 -57.28 -8.05
C THR A 8 -8.06 -56.92 -7.16
N PHE A 9 -7.65 -55.65 -7.20
CA PHE A 9 -6.73 -55.06 -6.25
C PHE A 9 -7.52 -54.25 -5.23
N ASN A 10 -7.24 -54.49 -3.94
CA ASN A 10 -7.68 -53.62 -2.86
C ASN A 10 -6.39 -53.09 -2.21
N PRO A 11 -6.16 -51.77 -2.11
CA PRO A 11 -5.02 -51.24 -1.38
C PRO A 11 -5.12 -51.56 0.11
N ALA A 12 -3.99 -51.44 0.81
CA ALA A 12 -4.02 -51.35 2.27
C ALA A 12 -4.59 -49.97 2.66
N ASN A 13 -5.26 -49.88 3.82
CA ASN A 13 -5.68 -48.60 4.38
C ASN A 13 -4.49 -47.64 4.45
N ASN A 14 -4.70 -46.37 4.07
CA ASN A 14 -3.70 -45.31 4.07
C ASN A 14 -2.51 -45.56 3.11
N PHE A 15 -2.68 -46.38 2.06
CA PHE A 15 -1.73 -46.44 0.95
C PHE A 15 -2.16 -45.48 -0.17
N SER A 16 -1.33 -44.48 -0.44
CA SER A 16 -1.36 -43.67 -1.67
C SER A 16 -0.15 -43.98 -2.55
N GLY A 17 -0.23 -43.63 -3.85
CA GLY A 17 0.83 -43.85 -4.84
C GLY A 17 0.56 -45.00 -5.81
N VAL A 18 1.59 -45.41 -6.55
CA VAL A 18 1.45 -46.37 -7.68
C VAL A 18 1.83 -47.79 -7.27
N VAL A 19 0.95 -48.76 -7.52
CA VAL A 19 1.23 -50.20 -7.41
C VAL A 19 1.41 -50.81 -8.79
N THR A 20 2.58 -51.38 -9.05
CA THR A 20 2.93 -52.05 -10.30
C THR A 20 2.91 -53.57 -10.14
N LEU A 21 2.00 -54.25 -10.83
CA LEU A 21 1.86 -55.71 -10.81
C LEU A 21 2.37 -56.33 -12.13
N PRO A 22 3.53 -57.03 -12.13
CA PRO A 22 4.01 -57.73 -13.32
C PRO A 22 3.24 -59.03 -13.57
N TYR A 23 2.91 -59.29 -14.84
CA TYR A 23 2.25 -60.52 -15.29
C TYR A 23 2.87 -61.07 -16.59
N THR A 24 2.66 -62.37 -16.84
CA THR A 24 2.98 -63.02 -18.12
C THR A 24 1.77 -63.85 -18.57
N VAL A 25 1.56 -63.97 -19.87
CA VAL A 25 0.55 -64.87 -20.44
C VAL A 25 1.22 -66.09 -21.06
N ALA A 26 0.64 -67.27 -20.85
CA ALA A 26 1.14 -68.53 -21.42
C ALA A 26 0.21 -69.06 -22.51
N ASP A 27 0.79 -69.58 -23.59
CA ASP A 27 0.04 -70.26 -24.65
C ASP A 27 -0.35 -71.71 -24.26
N ARG A 28 -1.03 -72.43 -25.15
CA ARG A 28 -1.43 -73.83 -24.93
C ARG A 28 -0.27 -74.84 -25.01
N SER A 29 0.91 -74.39 -25.44
CA SER A 29 2.16 -75.16 -25.49
C SER A 29 2.98 -75.00 -24.19
N GLY A 30 2.67 -73.98 -23.38
CA GLY A 30 3.41 -73.61 -22.17
C GLY A 30 4.48 -72.54 -22.39
N ALA A 31 4.53 -71.88 -23.55
CA ALA A 31 5.41 -70.76 -23.80
C ALA A 31 4.83 -69.46 -23.21
N THR A 32 5.61 -68.77 -22.40
CA THR A 32 5.24 -67.50 -21.75
C THR A 32 5.66 -66.28 -22.56
N SER A 33 4.88 -65.20 -22.47
CA SER A 33 5.30 -63.86 -22.90
C SER A 33 6.50 -63.35 -22.09
N GLN A 34 7.12 -62.25 -22.54
CA GLN A 34 7.87 -61.39 -21.63
C GLN A 34 6.93 -60.79 -20.56
N PRO A 35 7.45 -60.37 -19.39
CA PRO A 35 6.66 -59.67 -18.39
C PRO A 35 6.10 -58.35 -18.93
N ALA A 36 4.83 -58.10 -18.67
CA ALA A 36 4.18 -56.80 -18.84
C ALA A 36 3.63 -56.34 -17.48
N ASN A 37 3.45 -55.05 -17.29
CA ASN A 37 2.99 -54.48 -16.02
C ASN A 37 1.54 -54.02 -16.11
N ILE A 38 0.80 -54.17 -15.01
CA ILE A 38 -0.42 -53.40 -14.74
C ILE A 38 -0.05 -52.40 -13.64
N SER A 39 -0.14 -51.11 -13.93
CA SER A 39 0.00 -50.05 -12.93
C SER A 39 -1.39 -49.63 -12.44
N VAL A 40 -1.53 -49.46 -11.13
CA VAL A 40 -2.73 -48.89 -10.48
C VAL A 40 -2.27 -47.74 -9.61
N THR A 41 -2.65 -46.52 -9.97
CA THR A 41 -2.48 -45.34 -9.12
C THR A 41 -3.60 -45.31 -8.08
N VAL A 42 -3.24 -45.10 -6.82
CA VAL A 42 -4.17 -44.85 -5.72
C VAL A 42 -3.93 -43.40 -5.27
N SER A 43 -4.83 -42.50 -5.65
CA SER A 43 -4.88 -41.14 -5.11
C SER A 43 -5.16 -41.18 -3.60
N PRO A 44 -4.75 -40.15 -2.83
CA PRO A 44 -5.18 -40.03 -1.43
C PRO A 44 -6.71 -39.94 -1.31
N ASP A 45 -7.25 -40.45 -0.20
CA ASP A 45 -8.67 -40.35 0.16
C ASP A 45 -8.93 -38.99 0.83
N SER A 46 -9.40 -37.99 0.07
CA SER A 46 -9.99 -36.70 0.52
C SER A 46 -9.23 -35.87 1.57
N ASN A 47 -8.90 -34.61 1.23
CA ASN A 47 -8.55 -33.53 2.17
C ASN A 47 -9.20 -33.70 3.54
N GLN A 48 -8.41 -33.61 4.60
CA GLN A 48 -8.88 -33.61 5.98
C GLN A 48 -8.79 -32.18 6.53
N PRO A 49 -9.90 -31.43 6.62
CA PRO A 49 -9.84 -30.01 6.93
C PRO A 49 -9.11 -29.74 8.26
N PRO A 50 -8.33 -28.64 8.34
CA PRO A 50 -7.45 -28.38 9.46
C PRO A 50 -8.21 -28.23 10.79
N THR A 51 -7.47 -28.38 11.88
CA THR A 51 -8.01 -28.26 13.24
C THR A 51 -7.55 -26.96 13.88
N ALA A 52 -8.42 -26.32 14.65
CA ALA A 52 -8.12 -25.08 15.37
C ALA A 52 -8.55 -25.18 16.85
N GLU A 53 -7.70 -24.74 17.78
CA GLU A 53 -7.93 -24.83 19.22
C GLU A 53 -8.49 -23.53 19.82
N ASP A 54 -9.38 -23.64 20.81
CA ASP A 54 -9.79 -22.52 21.66
C ASP A 54 -8.59 -22.01 22.49
N VAL A 55 -8.32 -20.70 22.46
CA VAL A 55 -7.21 -20.07 23.19
C VAL A 55 -7.71 -19.01 24.18
N GLU A 56 -7.09 -18.96 25.37
CA GLU A 56 -7.42 -18.01 26.43
C GLU A 56 -6.16 -17.29 26.94
N ASN A 57 -6.19 -15.96 26.98
CA ASN A 57 -5.10 -15.16 27.54
C ASN A 57 -5.19 -15.09 29.08
N THR A 58 -4.07 -14.84 29.74
CA THR A 58 -4.05 -14.37 31.13
C THR A 58 -4.86 -13.08 31.29
N SER A 59 -5.46 -12.86 32.46
CA SER A 59 -6.35 -11.70 32.64
C SER A 59 -5.57 -10.39 32.61
N ILE A 60 -5.94 -9.52 31.66
CA ILE A 60 -5.40 -8.16 31.51
C ILE A 60 -6.24 -7.15 32.30
N LEU A 61 -5.73 -5.93 32.41
CA LEU A 61 -6.44 -4.82 33.05
C LEU A 61 -7.27 -4.07 31.99
N ASN A 62 -8.38 -3.46 32.39
CA ASN A 62 -9.19 -2.61 31.51
C ASN A 62 -8.45 -1.36 31.01
N ASN A 63 -7.31 -1.01 31.61
CA ASN A 63 -6.40 0.06 31.14
C ASN A 63 -5.05 -0.48 30.63
N SER A 64 -4.97 -1.76 30.24
CA SER A 64 -3.79 -2.30 29.56
C SER A 64 -3.60 -1.63 28.19
N PRO A 65 -2.35 -1.48 27.71
CA PRO A 65 -2.09 -1.20 26.30
C PRO A 65 -2.54 -2.38 25.43
N ALA A 66 -2.45 -2.23 24.10
CA ALA A 66 -2.60 -3.33 23.18
C ALA A 66 -1.64 -4.49 23.54
N ILE A 67 -2.13 -5.72 23.41
CA ILE A 67 -1.38 -6.95 23.67
C ILE A 67 -1.47 -7.91 22.47
N PRO A 68 -0.40 -8.63 22.09
CA PRO A 68 -0.48 -9.69 21.09
C PRO A 68 -1.55 -10.74 21.45
N LEU A 69 -2.16 -11.32 20.42
CA LEU A 69 -3.15 -12.39 20.62
C LEU A 69 -2.52 -13.63 21.27
N PRO A 70 -3.27 -14.42 22.06
CA PRO A 70 -2.78 -15.67 22.65
C PRO A 70 -2.78 -16.82 21.63
N LEU A 71 -2.39 -16.56 20.38
CA LEU A 71 -2.50 -17.46 19.23
C LEU A 71 -1.14 -17.64 18.55
N SER A 72 -0.90 -18.80 17.96
CA SER A 72 0.32 -19.14 17.22
C SER A 72 0.08 -20.32 16.28
N ALA A 73 1.02 -20.61 15.39
CA ALA A 73 1.02 -21.83 14.57
C ALA A 73 1.08 -23.16 15.35
N ALA A 74 1.15 -23.14 16.69
CA ALA A 74 0.99 -24.32 17.53
C ALA A 74 -0.47 -24.60 17.94
N ASN A 75 -1.41 -23.69 17.64
CA ASN A 75 -2.82 -23.75 18.03
C ASN A 75 -3.76 -24.20 16.89
N PHE A 76 -3.20 -24.44 15.71
CA PHE A 76 -3.90 -25.05 14.59
C PHE A 76 -2.96 -26.02 13.87
N ALA A 77 -3.53 -27.06 13.26
CA ALA A 77 -2.77 -28.09 12.57
C ALA A 77 -3.58 -28.73 11.46
N ASP A 78 -2.93 -28.90 10.33
CA ASP A 78 -3.40 -29.66 9.17
C ASP A 78 -2.93 -31.14 9.27
N PRO A 79 -3.81 -32.14 9.07
CA PRO A 79 -3.45 -33.55 8.99
C PRO A 79 -2.77 -34.02 7.69
N ASP A 80 -3.00 -33.37 6.54
CA ASP A 80 -2.42 -33.77 5.24
C ASP A 80 -1.83 -32.67 4.34
N GLY A 81 -2.11 -31.38 4.59
CA GLY A 81 -1.56 -30.21 3.88
C GLY A 81 -0.84 -29.19 4.78
N THR A 82 -0.99 -27.90 4.47
CA THR A 82 -0.54 -26.74 5.25
C THR A 82 -1.61 -25.66 5.37
N VAL A 83 -1.60 -24.89 6.47
CA VAL A 83 -2.53 -23.75 6.63
C VAL A 83 -2.06 -22.57 5.77
N GLU A 84 -2.87 -22.18 4.80
CA GLU A 84 -2.66 -21.05 3.90
C GLU A 84 -3.17 -19.73 4.53
N ARG A 85 -4.37 -19.74 5.14
CA ARG A 85 -5.07 -18.53 5.60
C ARG A 85 -5.75 -18.67 6.95
N ILE A 86 -5.98 -17.52 7.59
CA ILE A 86 -6.56 -17.35 8.92
C ILE A 86 -7.56 -16.19 8.88
N ASN A 87 -8.80 -16.46 9.32
CA ASN A 87 -9.92 -15.52 9.25
C ASN A 87 -10.48 -15.29 10.65
N PHE A 88 -10.63 -14.05 11.07
CA PHE A 88 -11.13 -13.65 12.40
C PHE A 88 -12.47 -12.92 12.32
N SER A 89 -13.24 -12.95 13.41
CA SER A 89 -14.35 -12.03 13.64
C SER A 89 -13.92 -10.86 14.52
N ILE A 90 -14.29 -9.63 14.19
CA ILE A 90 -14.04 -8.47 15.06
C ILE A 90 -14.78 -8.64 16.41
N PRO A 91 -14.14 -8.36 17.57
CA PRO A 91 -14.81 -8.33 18.87
C PRO A 91 -15.89 -7.24 18.95
N ASN A 92 -16.75 -7.31 19.96
CA ASN A 92 -17.74 -6.24 20.16
C ASN A 92 -17.02 -4.93 20.55
N SER A 93 -17.22 -3.85 19.79
CA SER A 93 -16.55 -2.55 19.99
C SER A 93 -16.85 -1.86 21.33
N GLY A 94 -17.84 -2.33 22.09
CA GLY A 94 -18.05 -1.92 23.49
C GLY A 94 -17.10 -2.59 24.48
N GLN A 95 -16.36 -3.63 24.07
CA GLN A 95 -15.47 -4.43 24.92
C GLN A 95 -13.98 -4.13 24.68
N GLY A 96 -13.61 -3.82 23.44
CA GLY A 96 -12.26 -3.45 23.03
C GLY A 96 -12.08 -3.53 21.51
N THR A 97 -10.87 -3.22 21.05
CA THR A 97 -10.51 -3.08 19.64
C THR A 97 -9.46 -4.13 19.27
N LEU A 98 -9.62 -4.74 18.09
CA LEU A 98 -8.58 -5.55 17.44
C LEU A 98 -7.75 -4.62 16.55
N LEU A 99 -6.44 -4.76 16.57
CA LEU A 99 -5.51 -3.95 15.79
C LEU A 99 -4.60 -4.85 14.96
N LEU A 100 -4.38 -4.47 13.70
CA LEU A 100 -3.42 -5.09 12.79
C LEU A 100 -2.36 -4.03 12.50
N ASP A 101 -1.08 -4.35 12.73
CA ASP A 101 0.05 -3.41 12.55
C ASP A 101 -0.10 -2.10 13.34
N GLY A 102 -0.85 -2.15 14.45
CA GLY A 102 -1.17 -0.99 15.29
C GLY A 102 -2.41 -0.20 14.86
N VAL A 103 -2.92 -0.42 13.65
CA VAL A 103 -4.11 0.23 13.10
C VAL A 103 -5.39 -0.48 13.56
N ALA A 104 -6.42 0.27 13.93
CA ALA A 104 -7.68 -0.28 14.44
C ALA A 104 -8.52 -0.95 13.33
N VAL A 105 -8.76 -2.25 13.46
CA VAL A 105 -9.56 -3.03 12.51
C VAL A 105 -11.04 -2.67 12.66
N THR A 106 -11.59 -1.93 11.69
CA THR A 106 -12.99 -1.49 11.66
C THR A 106 -13.86 -2.28 10.68
N ASP A 107 -13.32 -2.68 9.52
CA ASP A 107 -13.97 -3.61 8.57
C ASP A 107 -13.53 -5.06 8.84
N PRO A 108 -14.46 -6.02 9.03
CA PRO A 108 -14.14 -7.44 9.11
C PRO A 108 -13.31 -7.99 7.93
N ALA A 109 -13.33 -7.36 6.75
CA ALA A 109 -12.53 -7.77 5.59
C ALA A 109 -11.02 -7.78 5.88
N GLY A 110 -10.51 -6.77 6.62
CA GLY A 110 -9.08 -6.61 6.94
C GLY A 110 -8.49 -7.71 7.84
N VAL A 111 -9.32 -8.64 8.35
CA VAL A 111 -8.87 -9.80 9.13
C VAL A 111 -9.47 -11.11 8.60
N GLN A 112 -9.86 -11.17 7.32
CA GLN A 112 -10.54 -12.32 6.70
C GLN A 112 -9.74 -13.05 5.60
N ARG A 113 -8.43 -12.77 5.45
CA ARG A 113 -7.50 -13.47 4.53
C ARG A 113 -6.05 -13.53 5.04
N LEU A 114 -5.79 -13.41 6.35
CA LEU A 114 -4.42 -13.24 6.87
C LEU A 114 -3.59 -14.54 6.74
N THR A 115 -2.29 -14.43 6.50
CA THR A 115 -1.37 -15.59 6.49
C THR A 115 -0.95 -15.97 7.93
N PRO A 116 -0.38 -17.17 8.15
CA PRO A 116 0.19 -17.54 9.45
C PRO A 116 1.30 -16.61 9.96
N ASP A 117 2.07 -15.99 9.06
CA ASP A 117 3.17 -15.10 9.42
C ASP A 117 2.68 -13.71 9.87
N GLN A 118 1.50 -13.27 9.39
CA GLN A 118 0.84 -12.02 9.83
C GLN A 118 0.22 -12.11 11.24
N LEU A 119 0.36 -13.25 11.95
CA LEU A 119 -0.18 -13.41 13.31
C LEU A 119 0.49 -12.52 14.35
N ASP A 120 1.80 -12.28 14.26
CA ASP A 120 2.54 -11.47 15.23
C ASP A 120 2.17 -9.97 15.14
N ASN A 121 1.58 -9.54 14.02
CA ASN A 121 1.09 -8.18 13.79
C ASN A 121 -0.28 -7.92 14.44
N LEU A 122 -1.00 -8.96 14.87
CA LEU A 122 -2.32 -8.83 15.50
C LEU A 122 -2.23 -8.61 17.02
N SER A 123 -2.84 -7.51 17.47
CA SER A 123 -2.98 -7.19 18.89
C SER A 123 -4.40 -6.80 19.28
N PHE A 124 -4.72 -6.85 20.57
CA PHE A 124 -6.02 -6.48 21.13
C PHE A 124 -5.86 -5.47 22.26
N GLN A 125 -6.67 -4.42 22.26
CA GLN A 125 -6.73 -3.42 23.32
C GLN A 125 -8.11 -3.41 24.01
N PRO A 126 -8.18 -3.59 25.34
CA PRO A 126 -9.44 -3.54 26.07
C PRO A 126 -9.97 -2.11 26.22
N ASN A 127 -11.30 -1.95 26.20
CA ASN A 127 -11.91 -0.66 26.51
C ASN A 127 -11.79 -0.34 28.00
N SER A 128 -11.44 0.92 28.32
CA SER A 128 -11.34 1.43 29.70
C SER A 128 -12.62 1.28 30.53
N GLY A 129 -13.79 1.24 29.89
CA GLY A 129 -15.07 0.98 30.54
C GLY A 129 -15.46 -0.50 30.71
N PHE A 130 -14.74 -1.44 30.10
CA PHE A 130 -15.14 -2.85 30.03
C PHE A 130 -14.50 -3.71 31.14
N VAL A 131 -15.29 -4.65 31.68
CA VAL A 131 -14.85 -5.67 32.65
C VAL A 131 -15.65 -6.95 32.40
N GLY A 132 -14.96 -8.07 32.21
CA GLY A 132 -15.54 -9.35 31.80
C GLY A 132 -14.68 -10.04 30.74
N ASN A 133 -15.16 -11.16 30.18
CA ASN A 133 -14.47 -11.83 29.09
C ASN A 133 -14.86 -11.19 27.76
N VAL A 134 -13.86 -10.81 26.97
CA VAL A 134 -13.99 -10.59 25.53
C VAL A 134 -13.86 -11.95 24.87
N THR A 135 -14.74 -12.29 23.93
CA THR A 135 -14.65 -13.52 23.15
C THR A 135 -15.00 -13.22 21.70
N PHE A 136 -14.12 -13.62 20.80
CA PHE A 136 -14.29 -13.56 19.36
C PHE A 136 -13.72 -14.84 18.73
N THR A 137 -14.03 -15.11 17.46
CA THR A 137 -13.73 -16.40 16.81
C THR A 137 -12.72 -16.29 15.68
N TYR A 138 -12.03 -17.40 15.40
CA TYR A 138 -11.21 -17.58 14.20
C TYR A 138 -11.46 -18.94 13.52
N THR A 139 -11.07 -19.04 12.26
CA THR A 139 -11.00 -20.26 11.44
C THR A 139 -9.74 -20.23 10.59
N VAL A 140 -9.16 -21.38 10.29
CA VAL A 140 -8.04 -21.51 9.33
C VAL A 140 -8.47 -22.25 8.07
N THR A 141 -7.81 -21.97 6.96
CA THR A 141 -8.02 -22.59 5.64
C THR A 141 -6.73 -23.29 5.18
N ASP A 142 -6.84 -24.51 4.66
CA ASP A 142 -5.72 -25.27 4.10
C ASP A 142 -5.41 -24.95 2.63
N ASP A 143 -4.27 -25.45 2.12
CA ASP A 143 -3.81 -25.30 0.73
C ASP A 143 -4.67 -26.06 -0.31
N ASP A 144 -5.50 -27.01 0.12
CA ASP A 144 -6.55 -27.67 -0.68
C ASP A 144 -7.91 -26.90 -0.59
N GLY A 145 -7.96 -25.77 0.12
CA GLY A 145 -9.10 -24.85 0.23
C GLY A 145 -10.20 -25.20 1.25
N ALA A 146 -10.04 -26.21 2.11
CA ALA A 146 -11.01 -26.54 3.15
C ALA A 146 -10.78 -25.77 4.47
N ASN A 147 -11.83 -25.67 5.29
CA ASN A 147 -11.86 -24.79 6.46
C ASN A 147 -12.01 -25.56 7.76
N SER A 148 -11.34 -25.07 8.80
CA SER A 148 -11.33 -25.68 10.13
C SER A 148 -12.67 -25.62 10.85
N ASN A 149 -12.74 -26.27 12.01
CA ASN A 149 -13.72 -25.87 13.02
C ASN A 149 -13.52 -24.39 13.39
N VAL A 150 -14.62 -23.70 13.71
CA VAL A 150 -14.54 -22.40 14.38
C VAL A 150 -13.95 -22.60 15.77
N ALA A 151 -12.99 -21.77 16.15
CA ALA A 151 -12.36 -21.74 17.47
C ALA A 151 -12.47 -20.33 18.09
N ASN A 152 -12.34 -20.24 19.42
CA ASN A 152 -12.58 -19.02 20.18
C ASN A 152 -11.27 -18.45 20.75
N ILE A 153 -11.12 -17.14 20.69
CA ILE A 153 -10.10 -16.36 21.40
C ILE A 153 -10.78 -15.67 22.56
N THR A 154 -10.33 -15.94 23.80
CA THR A 154 -10.90 -15.37 25.02
C THR A 154 -9.87 -14.53 25.77
N ILE A 155 -10.24 -13.28 26.09
CA ILE A 155 -9.39 -12.32 26.81
C ILE A 155 -10.15 -11.83 28.06
N PRO A 156 -9.80 -12.31 29.26
CA PRO A 156 -10.47 -11.89 30.51
C PRO A 156 -9.99 -10.51 30.97
N VAL A 157 -10.86 -9.50 30.92
CA VAL A 157 -10.55 -8.11 31.31
C VAL A 157 -10.98 -7.84 32.75
N SER A 158 -10.02 -7.51 33.61
CA SER A 158 -10.21 -7.17 35.03
C SER A 158 -10.14 -5.67 35.29
N ALA A 159 -10.92 -5.18 36.27
CA ALA A 159 -10.89 -3.77 36.66
C ALA A 159 -9.58 -3.39 37.38
N PHE A 160 -8.87 -2.38 36.87
CA PHE A 160 -7.75 -1.75 37.57
C PHE A 160 -8.23 -1.13 38.89
N SER A 161 -7.66 -1.59 40.00
CA SER A 161 -8.08 -1.19 41.34
C SER A 161 -6.87 -0.90 42.23
N VAL A 162 -6.86 0.30 42.81
CA VAL A 162 -5.77 0.75 43.69
C VAL A 162 -5.94 0.08 45.07
N PRO A 163 -4.89 -0.54 45.66
CA PRO A 163 -5.03 -1.26 46.92
C PRO A 163 -5.46 -0.37 48.09
N THR A 164 -6.52 -0.79 48.79
CA THR A 164 -6.94 -0.19 50.06
C THR A 164 -6.43 -1.01 51.25
N LEU A 165 -6.18 -0.33 52.39
CA LEU A 165 -5.55 -0.94 53.57
C LEU A 165 -6.46 -1.97 54.27
N PRO A 166 -5.88 -3.03 54.88
CA PRO A 166 -6.65 -4.19 55.36
C PRO A 166 -7.47 -3.91 56.62
N PRO A 167 -8.64 -4.56 56.78
CA PRO A 167 -9.53 -4.34 57.92
C PRO A 167 -9.09 -5.06 59.19
N THR A 168 -9.42 -4.47 60.35
CA THR A 168 -9.36 -5.14 61.68
C THR A 168 -10.79 -5.45 62.19
N PRO A 169 -10.95 -6.42 63.12
CA PRO A 169 -12.08 -7.37 63.04
C PRO A 169 -13.35 -6.99 63.82
N SER A 170 -14.45 -7.67 63.49
CA SER A 170 -15.80 -7.47 64.00
C SER A 170 -16.13 -8.27 65.27
N ILE A 171 -16.89 -7.64 66.19
CA ILE A 171 -17.61 -8.27 67.32
C ILE A 171 -19.01 -7.59 67.41
N PRO A 172 -20.11 -8.30 67.78
CA PRO A 172 -21.46 -7.91 67.34
C PRO A 172 -22.37 -7.41 68.52
N PRO A 173 -23.73 -7.42 68.44
CA PRO A 173 -24.52 -6.19 68.42
C PRO A 173 -25.31 -5.91 69.73
N THR A 174 -25.63 -4.63 69.98
CA THR A 174 -26.56 -4.20 71.05
C THR A 174 -27.48 -3.06 70.61
N THR A 175 -28.70 -3.04 71.14
CA THR A 175 -29.78 -2.07 70.86
C THR A 175 -29.81 -0.94 71.94
N PRO A 176 -30.76 0.03 71.93
CA PRO A 176 -30.65 1.33 71.25
C PRO A 176 -30.78 2.53 72.23
N GLU A 177 -31.14 3.73 71.71
CA GLU A 177 -31.39 5.04 72.38
C GLU A 177 -30.21 6.04 72.39
N PRO A 178 -30.47 7.39 72.43
CA PRO A 178 -31.67 8.16 72.07
C PRO A 178 -31.39 9.28 71.02
N PHE A 179 -32.40 10.10 70.72
CA PHE A 179 -32.28 11.29 69.84
C PHE A 179 -31.42 12.41 70.46
N GLU A 180 -30.49 12.94 69.66
CA GLU A 180 -30.07 14.36 69.69
C GLU A 180 -30.66 15.07 68.46
N PRO A 181 -30.79 16.41 68.44
CA PRO A 181 -31.16 17.14 67.22
C PRO A 181 -30.09 16.92 66.12
N PRO A 182 -30.44 17.04 64.83
CA PRO A 182 -29.44 17.04 63.78
C PRO A 182 -28.42 18.16 64.01
N ALA A 183 -27.14 17.82 64.02
CA ALA A 183 -26.09 18.79 63.80
C ALA A 183 -26.09 19.10 62.30
N ASN A 184 -26.08 20.39 61.93
CA ASN A 184 -26.07 20.81 60.53
C ASN A 184 -24.95 20.11 59.77
N LEU A 185 -25.29 19.41 58.69
CA LEU A 185 -24.33 18.69 57.85
C LEU A 185 -23.84 19.63 56.74
N PRO A 186 -22.53 19.86 56.59
CA PRO A 186 -22.04 20.71 55.53
C PRO A 186 -22.43 20.16 54.15
N PRO A 187 -22.77 21.04 53.18
CA PRO A 187 -23.14 20.63 51.84
C PRO A 187 -21.98 19.86 51.17
N VAL A 188 -22.29 18.97 50.24
CA VAL A 188 -21.29 18.20 49.51
C VAL A 188 -21.24 18.70 48.07
N VAL A 189 -20.04 19.05 47.59
CA VAL A 189 -19.80 19.45 46.19
C VAL A 189 -19.08 18.35 45.42
N GLU A 190 -19.34 18.29 44.11
CA GLU A 190 -18.80 17.29 43.20
C GLU A 190 -17.78 17.93 42.24
N ASP A 191 -16.72 17.20 41.87
CA ASP A 191 -15.86 17.60 40.76
C ASP A 191 -16.71 17.73 39.48
N GLN A 192 -16.59 18.85 38.78
CA GLN A 192 -17.18 19.06 37.45
C GLN A 192 -16.08 18.90 36.41
N ILE A 193 -16.37 18.16 35.35
CA ILE A 193 -15.43 17.88 34.25
C ILE A 193 -16.17 18.18 32.95
N THR A 194 -15.51 18.87 32.02
CA THR A 194 -15.93 18.97 30.62
C THR A 194 -14.71 18.91 29.72
N THR A 195 -14.90 18.38 28.52
CA THR A 195 -14.05 18.64 27.35
C THR A 195 -14.73 19.70 26.50
N VAL A 196 -13.95 20.59 25.88
CA VAL A 196 -14.34 21.46 24.75
C VAL A 196 -13.11 21.67 23.84
N PRO A 197 -13.28 21.92 22.53
CA PRO A 197 -12.18 22.38 21.68
C PRO A 197 -11.69 23.77 22.11
N ASN A 198 -10.42 24.08 21.85
CA ASN A 198 -9.89 25.45 21.92
C ASN A 198 -10.01 26.13 20.55
N ASP A 199 -11.23 26.55 20.23
CA ASP A 199 -11.57 27.43 19.10
C ASP A 199 -11.23 28.91 19.36
N GLY A 200 -10.46 29.20 20.42
CA GLY A 200 -10.20 30.56 20.93
C GLY A 200 -11.43 31.29 21.49
N ASN A 201 -12.65 30.73 21.42
CA ASN A 201 -13.88 31.41 21.78
C ASN A 201 -14.27 31.21 23.25
N ARG A 202 -15.23 32.02 23.68
CA ARG A 202 -15.77 32.02 25.03
C ARG A 202 -16.93 31.03 25.19
N PHE A 203 -16.74 30.01 26.02
CA PHE A 203 -17.76 28.99 26.32
C PHE A 203 -18.33 29.09 27.76
N PRO A 204 -19.53 28.57 28.05
CA PRO A 204 -20.09 28.52 29.39
C PRO A 204 -19.35 27.53 30.29
N VAL A 205 -19.08 27.91 31.54
CA VAL A 205 -18.47 27.02 32.54
C VAL A 205 -19.46 25.93 32.99
N PRO A 206 -19.04 24.67 33.19
CA PRO A 206 -19.90 23.62 33.74
C PRO A 206 -20.58 24.05 35.05
N PRO A 207 -21.93 23.94 35.17
CA PRO A 207 -22.65 24.44 36.33
C PRO A 207 -22.13 23.84 37.64
N LEU A 208 -21.75 24.71 38.59
CA LEU A 208 -21.25 24.30 39.90
C LEU A 208 -22.34 23.52 40.67
N LYS A 209 -21.99 22.35 41.21
CA LYS A 209 -22.94 21.45 41.90
C LYS A 209 -22.57 21.27 43.37
N GLY A 210 -23.48 21.69 44.24
CA GLY A 210 -23.50 21.33 45.65
C GLY A 210 -24.87 20.78 46.04
N ASN A 211 -24.89 19.67 46.78
CA ASN A 211 -26.09 19.11 47.36
C ASN A 211 -26.03 19.17 48.88
N ASP A 212 -27.07 19.76 49.45
CA ASP A 212 -27.36 19.81 50.89
C ASP A 212 -28.33 18.69 51.29
N ARG A 213 -28.29 18.23 52.55
CA ARG A 213 -29.14 17.15 53.07
C ARG A 213 -30.15 17.62 54.13
N ASP A 214 -29.96 18.81 54.69
CA ASP A 214 -30.80 19.36 55.76
C ASP A 214 -31.19 20.84 55.52
N GLY A 215 -30.36 21.61 54.79
CA GLY A 215 -30.60 22.99 54.38
C GLY A 215 -30.67 23.19 52.86
N ARG A 216 -30.08 24.28 52.37
CA ARG A 216 -29.85 24.58 50.95
C ARG A 216 -28.52 25.30 50.73
N VAL A 217 -27.85 24.98 49.62
CA VAL A 217 -26.74 25.82 49.11
C VAL A 217 -27.21 27.25 48.85
N ASN A 218 -26.60 28.17 49.59
CA ASN A 218 -26.89 29.61 49.65
C ASN A 218 -26.02 30.38 48.65
N PHE A 219 -24.73 30.01 48.57
CA PHE A 219 -23.79 30.54 47.60
C PHE A 219 -22.61 29.58 47.34
N TYR A 220 -21.96 29.78 46.19
CA TYR A 220 -20.67 29.19 45.86
C TYR A 220 -19.53 30.22 46.04
N THR A 221 -18.34 29.70 46.29
CA THR A 221 -17.09 30.46 46.41
C THR A 221 -16.06 29.82 45.50
N ILE A 222 -15.58 30.55 44.49
CA ILE A 222 -14.36 30.15 43.77
C ILE A 222 -13.17 30.49 44.67
N THR A 223 -12.26 29.52 44.85
CA THR A 223 -11.13 29.62 45.79
C THR A 223 -9.79 29.90 45.10
N GLU A 224 -9.70 29.62 43.80
CA GLU A 224 -8.55 29.84 42.92
C GLU A 224 -9.07 30.19 41.52
N LEU A 225 -8.40 31.09 40.79
CA LEU A 225 -8.78 31.40 39.40
C LEU A 225 -8.06 30.44 38.43
N PRO A 226 -8.69 30.05 37.31
CA PRO A 226 -8.06 29.17 36.33
C PRO A 226 -6.77 29.78 35.76
N PRO A 227 -5.71 28.97 35.54
CA PRO A 227 -4.58 29.36 34.69
C PRO A 227 -4.98 29.31 33.20
N ASN A 228 -4.11 29.83 32.32
CA ASN A 228 -4.14 29.64 30.86
C ASN A 228 -5.45 30.03 30.15
N GLY A 229 -6.17 31.01 30.71
CA GLY A 229 -7.29 31.69 30.10
C GLY A 229 -7.95 32.61 31.12
N THR A 230 -9.08 33.21 30.75
CA THR A 230 -9.75 34.25 31.54
C THR A 230 -11.18 33.86 31.88
N LEU A 231 -11.55 34.02 33.16
CA LEU A 231 -12.89 33.75 33.67
C LEU A 231 -13.74 35.03 33.62
N PHE A 232 -15.00 34.90 33.21
CA PHE A 232 -15.96 36.01 33.09
C PHE A 232 -17.27 35.71 33.82
N LEU A 233 -17.90 36.74 34.38
CA LEU A 233 -19.22 36.66 35.01
C LEU A 233 -20.17 37.62 34.28
N ASN A 234 -21.24 37.09 33.67
CA ASN A 234 -22.20 37.90 32.90
C ASN A 234 -21.50 38.79 31.83
N GLY A 235 -20.40 38.27 31.24
CA GLY A 235 -19.59 38.96 30.24
C GLY A 235 -18.45 39.84 30.79
N GLU A 236 -18.47 40.25 32.06
CA GLU A 236 -17.41 41.08 32.67
C GLU A 236 -16.24 40.25 33.20
N GLU A 237 -15.02 40.78 33.07
CA GLU A 237 -13.75 40.08 33.37
C GLU A 237 -13.50 39.91 34.88
N ILE A 238 -13.13 38.69 35.30
CA ILE A 238 -12.76 38.39 36.69
C ILE A 238 -11.25 38.53 36.86
N THR A 239 -10.82 39.72 37.25
CA THR A 239 -9.41 40.05 37.55
C THR A 239 -9.02 39.71 38.99
N SER A 240 -9.98 39.33 39.85
CA SER A 240 -9.71 39.01 41.26
C SER A 240 -10.76 38.08 41.90
N LEU A 241 -10.31 37.24 42.85
CA LEU A 241 -11.18 36.33 43.62
C LEU A 241 -12.29 37.04 44.39
N GLU A 242 -12.16 38.33 44.74
CA GLU A 242 -13.22 39.07 45.44
C GLU A 242 -14.51 39.17 44.62
N GLN A 243 -14.43 39.13 43.28
CA GLN A 243 -15.60 39.13 42.38
C GLN A 243 -16.39 37.81 42.41
N VAL A 244 -15.74 36.69 42.77
CA VAL A 244 -16.29 35.33 42.70
C VAL A 244 -16.36 34.60 44.06
N ARG A 245 -16.14 35.33 45.15
CA ARG A 245 -16.17 34.78 46.51
C ARG A 245 -17.56 34.45 47.05
N ARG A 246 -18.63 35.03 46.49
CA ARG A 246 -20.02 34.81 46.93
C ARG A 246 -20.99 34.88 45.75
N LEU A 247 -20.99 33.85 44.93
CA LEU A 247 -21.90 33.70 43.79
C LEU A 247 -23.19 33.01 44.26
N THR A 248 -24.37 33.60 44.02
CA THR A 248 -25.62 32.83 44.15
C THR A 248 -25.63 31.70 43.09
N PRO A 249 -26.44 30.63 43.25
CA PRO A 249 -26.55 29.58 42.23
C PRO A 249 -26.81 30.14 40.82
N SER A 250 -27.72 31.13 40.71
CA SER A 250 -28.02 31.83 39.45
C SER A 250 -26.91 32.74 38.90
N GLN A 251 -25.86 33.02 39.68
CA GLN A 251 -24.64 33.72 39.22
C GLN A 251 -23.54 32.73 38.83
N ALA A 252 -23.47 31.56 39.51
CA ALA A 252 -22.59 30.48 39.08
C ALA A 252 -22.99 29.94 37.69
N GLU A 253 -24.28 29.91 37.38
CA GLU A 253 -24.84 29.64 36.04
C GLU A 253 -24.48 30.70 34.97
N GLN A 254 -23.87 31.83 35.36
CA GLN A 254 -23.48 32.94 34.47
C GLN A 254 -21.95 33.06 34.30
N LEU A 255 -21.20 32.05 34.74
CA LEU A 255 -19.77 31.94 34.52
C LEU A 255 -19.49 31.45 33.09
N SER A 256 -18.55 32.12 32.43
CA SER A 256 -17.99 31.71 31.15
C SER A 256 -16.47 31.82 31.18
N PHE A 257 -15.81 31.05 30.33
CA PHE A 257 -14.36 30.98 30.26
C PHE A 257 -13.91 31.21 28.82
N GLU A 258 -12.79 31.91 28.64
CA GLU A 258 -12.16 32.20 27.36
C GLU A 258 -10.72 31.68 27.47
N PRO A 259 -10.32 30.66 26.68
CA PRO A 259 -8.99 30.07 26.77
C PRO A 259 -7.93 31.05 26.27
N ASN A 260 -6.67 30.82 26.64
CA ASN A 260 -5.57 31.39 25.87
C ASN A 260 -5.55 30.69 24.48
N PRO A 261 -5.42 31.42 23.35
CA PRO A 261 -5.54 30.83 22.01
C PRO A 261 -4.57 29.68 21.71
N ASN A 262 -3.44 29.60 22.41
CA ASN A 262 -2.38 28.60 22.23
C ASN A 262 -2.21 27.71 23.49
N PHE A 263 -3.31 27.26 24.10
CA PHE A 263 -3.24 26.31 25.21
C PHE A 263 -4.22 25.13 25.03
N THR A 264 -3.66 23.95 24.83
CA THR A 264 -4.35 22.66 24.87
C THR A 264 -4.00 21.92 26.17
N GLY A 265 -4.83 20.97 26.58
CA GLY A 265 -4.71 20.23 27.84
C GLY A 265 -5.60 20.74 28.98
N GLU A 266 -5.30 20.33 30.21
CA GLU A 266 -6.24 20.41 31.35
C GLU A 266 -6.07 21.70 32.18
N ILE A 267 -7.10 22.55 32.18
CA ILE A 267 -7.25 23.69 33.10
C ILE A 267 -8.03 23.24 34.33
N ARG A 268 -7.57 23.63 35.52
CA ARG A 268 -8.25 23.38 36.80
C ARG A 268 -8.46 24.65 37.60
N PHE A 269 -9.61 24.74 38.26
CA PHE A 269 -9.84 25.69 39.36
C PHE A 269 -10.74 25.08 40.43
N SER A 270 -10.64 25.59 41.66
CA SER A 270 -11.30 25.01 42.83
C SER A 270 -12.46 25.85 43.35
N TYR A 271 -13.51 25.20 43.88
CA TYR A 271 -14.67 25.86 44.46
C TYR A 271 -15.20 25.17 45.72
N THR A 272 -15.99 25.89 46.51
CA THR A 272 -16.80 25.36 47.61
C THR A 272 -18.24 25.89 47.54
N ALA A 273 -19.16 25.20 48.21
CA ALA A 273 -20.50 25.66 48.53
C ALA A 273 -20.59 26.06 50.01
N THR A 274 -21.49 27.00 50.32
CA THR A 274 -21.92 27.31 51.69
C THR A 274 -23.44 27.20 51.77
N ASP A 275 -23.96 26.63 52.87
CA ASP A 275 -25.39 26.45 53.13
C ASP A 275 -26.09 27.72 53.69
N ASP A 276 -27.37 27.60 54.05
CA ASP A 276 -28.15 28.67 54.70
C ASP A 276 -27.97 28.77 56.23
N ASP A 277 -27.13 27.92 56.83
CA ASP A 277 -26.68 27.94 58.24
C ASP A 277 -25.16 28.30 58.39
N ASP A 278 -24.57 28.88 57.34
CA ASP A 278 -23.17 29.34 57.20
C ASP A 278 -22.05 28.27 57.35
N THR A 279 -22.31 26.99 57.01
CA THR A 279 -21.26 25.95 56.94
C THR A 279 -20.80 25.62 55.52
N VAL A 280 -19.53 25.24 55.38
CA VAL A 280 -18.80 25.15 54.10
C VAL A 280 -18.51 23.70 53.73
N SER A 281 -18.66 23.38 52.45
CA SER A 281 -18.45 22.05 51.88
C SER A 281 -16.98 21.56 51.90
N ASN A 282 -16.78 20.32 51.42
CA ASN A 282 -15.50 19.94 50.82
C ASN A 282 -15.11 20.89 49.68
N VAL A 283 -13.84 20.87 49.27
CA VAL A 283 -13.45 21.47 47.98
C VAL A 283 -13.90 20.54 46.85
N GLY A 284 -14.43 21.13 45.78
CA GLY A 284 -14.65 20.48 44.48
C GLY A 284 -13.82 21.19 43.42
N THR A 285 -13.45 20.46 42.36
CA THR A 285 -12.66 20.96 41.24
C THR A 285 -13.56 21.17 40.03
N VAL A 286 -13.41 22.27 39.31
CA VAL A 286 -13.82 22.34 37.90
C VAL A 286 -12.59 22.03 37.06
N ARG A 287 -12.73 21.07 36.15
CA ARG A 287 -11.70 20.72 35.16
C ARG A 287 -12.25 20.95 33.76
N LEU A 288 -11.52 21.71 32.98
CA LEU A 288 -11.79 21.96 31.57
C LEU A 288 -10.64 21.32 30.80
N THR A 289 -10.90 20.21 30.11
CA THR A 289 -9.95 19.71 29.11
C THR A 289 -10.17 20.54 27.85
N LEU A 290 -9.14 21.25 27.43
CA LEU A 290 -9.11 21.92 26.14
C LEU A 290 -8.44 20.96 25.15
N GLU A 291 -9.26 20.37 24.29
CA GLU A 291 -8.79 19.60 23.15
C GLU A 291 -8.58 20.56 21.96
N GLU A 292 -7.95 20.09 20.89
CA GLU A 292 -7.73 20.92 19.70
C GLU A 292 -9.03 21.13 18.92
N ASP A 293 -9.10 22.21 18.15
CA ASP A 293 -10.24 22.42 17.26
C ASP A 293 -10.11 21.47 16.06
N SER A 294 -10.98 20.46 16.02
CA SER A 294 -11.01 19.44 14.97
C SER A 294 -11.65 19.90 13.66
N SER A 295 -11.93 21.20 13.49
CA SER A 295 -12.35 21.79 12.21
C SER A 295 -11.18 22.28 11.34
N ILE A 296 -9.95 22.24 11.87
CA ILE A 296 -8.71 22.55 11.15
C ILE A 296 -7.78 21.33 11.26
N PRO A 297 -7.37 20.69 10.16
CA PRO A 297 -6.39 19.59 10.18
C PRO A 297 -5.07 20.06 10.79
N ARG A 298 -4.49 19.29 11.74
CA ARG A 298 -3.24 19.62 12.44
C ARG A 298 -2.52 18.37 12.95
N GLY A 299 -1.21 18.47 13.11
CA GLY A 299 -0.47 17.85 14.22
C GLY A 299 0.04 16.42 14.02
N GLU A 300 -0.59 15.61 13.19
CA GLU A 300 0.15 14.54 12.49
C GLU A 300 1.11 15.21 11.49
N PRO A 301 2.17 14.52 11.02
CA PRO A 301 2.80 14.85 9.75
C PRO A 301 1.76 14.86 8.61
N ILE A 302 2.16 15.20 7.38
CA ILE A 302 1.57 14.49 6.25
C ILE A 302 1.94 13.02 6.47
N ASP A 303 0.95 12.18 6.80
CA ASP A 303 1.14 10.72 6.75
C ASP A 303 1.44 10.41 5.30
N ASP A 304 2.72 10.17 5.01
CA ASP A 304 3.20 10.05 3.65
C ASP A 304 2.78 8.72 3.01
N GLY A 305 2.15 7.83 3.79
CA GLY A 305 1.73 6.50 3.37
C GLY A 305 2.88 5.58 2.95
N GLY A 306 4.12 6.04 3.06
CA GLY A 306 5.18 5.70 2.15
C GLY A 306 5.05 6.43 0.80
N CYS A 307 5.65 7.62 0.68
CA CYS A 307 6.38 7.98 -0.54
C CYS A 307 7.73 7.21 -0.62
N ASP A 308 8.03 6.39 0.40
CA ASP A 308 8.86 5.19 0.29
C ASP A 308 8.37 4.33 -0.90
N CYS A 309 8.96 4.57 -2.06
CA CYS A 309 8.84 3.72 -3.24
C CYS A 309 9.01 2.25 -2.84
N PRO A 310 8.07 1.35 -3.19
CA PRO A 310 8.19 -0.04 -2.80
C PRO A 310 9.50 -0.62 -3.36
N PRO A 311 10.12 -1.60 -2.69
CA PRO A 311 11.35 -2.18 -3.19
C PRO A 311 11.06 -2.90 -4.51
N LEU A 312 11.69 -2.43 -5.60
CA LEU A 312 11.69 -3.07 -6.91
C LEU A 312 11.84 -4.60 -6.74
N PRO A 313 11.01 -5.43 -7.41
CA PRO A 313 11.10 -6.87 -7.27
C PRO A 313 12.51 -7.37 -7.66
N GLU A 314 13.31 -7.84 -6.69
CA GLU A 314 14.65 -8.36 -6.97
C GLU A 314 14.56 -9.46 -8.04
N PHE A 315 15.10 -9.19 -9.23
CA PHE A 315 15.25 -10.16 -10.30
C PHE A 315 15.99 -11.39 -9.77
N GLY A 316 15.25 -12.50 -9.61
CA GLY A 316 15.82 -13.80 -9.26
C GLY A 316 16.69 -14.31 -10.40
N THR A 317 17.99 -13.96 -10.38
CA THR A 317 18.96 -14.17 -11.48
C THR A 317 18.75 -15.46 -12.28
N VAL A 318 18.19 -15.33 -13.49
CA VAL A 318 17.81 -16.46 -14.34
C VAL A 318 19.07 -17.17 -14.86
N PRO A 319 19.29 -18.47 -14.57
CA PRO A 319 20.48 -19.17 -15.04
C PRO A 319 20.33 -19.61 -16.51
N LEU A 320 20.86 -18.82 -17.44
CA LEU A 320 20.82 -19.06 -18.89
C LEU A 320 21.34 -20.46 -19.33
N PRO A 321 20.58 -21.20 -20.17
CA PRO A 321 21.04 -22.39 -20.91
C PRO A 321 21.38 -22.14 -22.40
N GLU A 322 22.26 -22.97 -23.00
CA GLU A 322 22.72 -22.90 -24.43
C GLU A 322 21.73 -23.58 -25.44
N ARG A 323 21.62 -23.13 -26.73
CA ARG A 323 20.39 -23.23 -27.61
C ARG A 323 20.47 -23.94 -29.03
N LEU A 324 19.74 -23.41 -30.08
CA LEU A 324 19.68 -23.64 -31.58
C LEU A 324 18.47 -24.44 -32.25
N ASN A 325 17.91 -24.17 -33.50
CA ASN A 325 16.97 -25.03 -34.36
C ASN A 325 16.80 -24.69 -35.92
N LEU A 326 16.35 -25.60 -36.84
CA LEU A 326 16.39 -25.57 -38.35
C LEU A 326 15.29 -26.45 -39.14
N THR A 327 15.27 -26.70 -40.50
CA THR A 327 14.27 -27.64 -41.23
C THR A 327 14.68 -29.10 -41.12
N PRO A 328 13.80 -30.15 -41.21
CA PRO A 328 12.96 -30.69 -42.35
C PRO A 328 13.44 -31.67 -43.49
N SER A 329 14.06 -32.85 -43.23
CA SER A 329 14.30 -33.93 -44.24
C SER A 329 13.37 -35.13 -44.18
N LEU A 330 13.52 -35.98 -45.20
CA LEU A 330 12.71 -37.16 -45.47
C LEU A 330 13.55 -38.45 -45.44
N PHE A 331 14.75 -38.46 -44.81
CA PHE A 331 15.73 -39.53 -45.04
C PHE A 331 16.34 -40.28 -43.85
N ASN A 332 16.41 -39.73 -42.63
CA ASN A 332 17.09 -40.40 -41.49
C ASN A 332 16.15 -40.79 -40.33
N ALA A 333 15.19 -41.69 -40.55
CA ALA A 333 14.35 -42.27 -39.49
C ALA A 333 15.09 -43.19 -38.47
N PHE A 334 16.40 -42.98 -38.28
CA PHE A 334 17.32 -43.71 -37.39
C PHE A 334 18.53 -42.87 -36.91
N ASP A 335 18.69 -41.62 -37.38
CA ASP A 335 19.82 -40.74 -37.06
C ASP A 335 19.29 -39.29 -37.02
N ASN A 336 18.89 -38.83 -35.84
CA ASN A 336 18.30 -37.51 -35.59
C ASN A 336 19.35 -36.38 -35.62
N VAL A 337 20.37 -36.51 -36.47
CA VAL A 337 21.44 -35.52 -36.67
C VAL A 337 21.61 -35.30 -38.16
N ILE A 338 21.62 -34.05 -38.60
CA ILE A 338 21.72 -33.67 -40.01
C ILE A 338 22.72 -32.55 -40.21
N ASP A 339 23.55 -32.67 -41.25
CA ASP A 339 24.57 -31.69 -41.58
C ASP A 339 24.24 -31.00 -42.92
N GLY A 340 24.39 -29.67 -42.97
CA GLY A 340 24.49 -28.83 -44.17
C GLY A 340 25.88 -28.94 -44.80
N SER A 341 26.40 -27.88 -45.41
CA SER A 341 27.71 -27.93 -46.09
C SER A 341 28.60 -26.70 -45.90
N ASP A 342 29.86 -26.95 -45.51
CA ASP A 342 30.84 -25.91 -45.16
C ASP A 342 30.91 -24.74 -46.18
N ASN A 343 30.43 -23.55 -45.80
CA ASN A 343 30.55 -22.27 -46.55
C ASN A 343 29.69 -22.20 -47.84
N ALA A 344 28.41 -22.59 -47.80
CA ALA A 344 27.50 -22.47 -48.95
C ALA A 344 26.02 -22.36 -48.57
N ASP A 345 25.34 -21.32 -49.07
CA ASP A 345 23.91 -21.04 -48.89
C ASP A 345 23.03 -22.28 -49.21
N ASP A 346 22.53 -22.93 -48.15
CA ASP A 346 21.86 -24.23 -48.15
C ASP A 346 20.38 -24.13 -47.72
N ILE A 347 19.63 -25.22 -47.97
CA ILE A 347 18.27 -25.42 -47.46
C ILE A 347 18.26 -26.78 -46.75
N VAL A 348 18.67 -26.78 -45.47
CA VAL A 348 18.98 -27.97 -44.65
C VAL A 348 17.72 -28.61 -44.05
N ALA A 349 17.80 -29.80 -43.44
CA ALA A 349 16.67 -30.76 -43.37
C ALA A 349 16.74 -31.91 -42.29
N GLY A 350 16.00 -31.86 -41.17
CA GLY A 350 15.67 -32.75 -40.03
C GLY A 350 14.58 -33.80 -40.29
N SER A 351 13.42 -33.85 -39.60
CA SER A 351 12.35 -34.84 -39.87
C SER A 351 10.86 -34.49 -39.55
N LEU A 352 10.24 -35.21 -38.61
CA LEU A 352 8.91 -35.04 -38.00
C LEU A 352 9.00 -35.61 -36.55
N GLY A 353 10.08 -35.29 -35.85
CA GLY A 353 10.25 -35.56 -34.43
C GLY A 353 11.68 -35.42 -33.93
N SER A 354 11.99 -34.31 -33.23
CA SER A 354 13.20 -34.07 -32.43
C SER A 354 14.51 -34.34 -33.16
N ASP A 355 14.92 -33.43 -34.04
CA ASP A 355 16.18 -33.47 -34.76
C ASP A 355 17.26 -32.53 -34.17
N VAL A 356 18.49 -32.71 -34.66
CA VAL A 356 19.70 -31.93 -34.37
C VAL A 356 20.43 -31.64 -35.69
N VAL A 357 19.98 -30.66 -36.45
CA VAL A 357 20.59 -30.21 -37.72
C VAL A 357 21.75 -29.24 -37.43
N PHE A 358 22.68 -29.03 -38.36
CA PHE A 358 23.72 -28.00 -38.33
C PHE A 358 23.90 -27.45 -39.76
N ALA A 359 23.80 -26.15 -40.01
CA ALA A 359 23.94 -25.55 -41.34
C ALA A 359 25.39 -25.13 -41.65
N PHE A 360 26.11 -24.65 -40.62
CA PHE A 360 27.52 -24.23 -40.56
C PHE A 360 27.85 -22.88 -41.20
N GLY A 361 27.10 -22.41 -42.20
CA GLY A 361 27.25 -21.06 -42.75
C GLY A 361 27.47 -20.98 -44.26
N GLY A 362 27.22 -19.78 -44.79
CA GLY A 362 26.32 -19.61 -45.95
C GLY A 362 25.10 -18.82 -45.46
N ASP A 363 24.33 -18.19 -46.35
CA ASP A 363 23.06 -17.54 -45.94
C ASP A 363 21.93 -18.60 -45.97
N ASP A 364 21.70 -19.31 -44.86
CA ASP A 364 20.96 -20.59 -44.86
C ASP A 364 19.44 -20.43 -44.55
N ARG A 365 18.56 -21.24 -45.18
CA ARG A 365 17.10 -21.24 -44.88
C ARG A 365 16.62 -22.56 -44.29
N ILE A 366 15.93 -22.49 -43.14
CA ILE A 366 15.58 -23.67 -42.36
C ILE A 366 14.27 -23.53 -41.47
N GLU A 367 13.51 -24.62 -41.14
CA GLU A 367 12.06 -24.72 -40.74
C GLU A 367 11.61 -26.07 -40.03
N ALA A 368 11.57 -26.26 -38.69
CA ALA A 368 11.60 -27.59 -38.03
C ALA A 368 10.41 -28.59 -38.13
N PHE A 369 9.25 -28.20 -38.68
CA PHE A 369 8.02 -29.01 -38.75
C PHE A 369 7.54 -29.58 -37.39
N ASP A 370 7.31 -30.90 -37.24
CA ASP A 370 6.76 -31.48 -36.01
C ASP A 370 7.91 -32.00 -35.14
N GLY A 371 8.08 -31.56 -33.90
CA GLY A 371 9.27 -31.90 -33.12
C GLY A 371 9.38 -31.40 -31.69
N ASN A 372 10.63 -31.19 -31.29
CA ASN A 372 11.19 -30.71 -30.04
C ASN A 372 12.71 -30.65 -30.31
N ASP A 373 13.19 -29.59 -30.94
CA ASP A 373 14.38 -29.64 -31.80
C ASP A 373 15.56 -28.74 -31.33
N THR A 374 16.80 -29.08 -31.74
CA THR A 374 18.03 -28.42 -31.24
C THR A 374 19.15 -28.34 -32.30
N MET A 375 19.17 -27.31 -33.16
CA MET A 375 19.81 -27.38 -34.49
C MET A 375 20.49 -26.07 -35.00
N TYR A 376 21.72 -26.08 -35.52
CA TYR A 376 22.63 -24.92 -35.44
C TYR A 376 22.86 -24.14 -36.75
N GLY A 377 22.54 -22.84 -36.82
CA GLY A 377 22.79 -21.96 -37.97
C GLY A 377 24.28 -21.86 -38.35
N GLY A 378 25.00 -20.85 -37.86
CA GLY A 378 26.45 -20.83 -37.92
C GLY A 378 27.07 -19.47 -38.23
N VAL A 379 27.34 -19.21 -39.51
CA VAL A 379 28.05 -17.99 -39.98
C VAL A 379 27.44 -17.54 -41.31
N GLY A 380 26.55 -16.55 -41.26
CA GLY A 380 25.71 -16.20 -42.39
C GLY A 380 24.58 -15.26 -42.02
N ASN A 381 23.60 -15.12 -42.90
CA ASN A 381 22.36 -14.40 -42.63
C ASN A 381 21.20 -15.40 -42.71
N ASP A 382 21.02 -16.16 -41.64
CA ASP A 382 20.17 -17.37 -41.60
C ASP A 382 18.71 -17.05 -41.28
N LEU A 383 17.80 -17.86 -41.81
CA LEU A 383 16.36 -17.71 -41.61
C LEU A 383 15.74 -19.02 -41.14
N GLN A 384 15.40 -19.07 -39.85
CA GLN A 384 15.09 -20.27 -39.08
C GLN A 384 13.64 -20.22 -38.53
N PHE A 385 12.88 -21.31 -38.68
CA PHE A 385 11.56 -21.48 -38.06
C PHE A 385 11.55 -22.74 -37.18
N GLY A 386 10.89 -22.72 -36.02
CA GLY A 386 10.59 -23.90 -35.20
C GLY A 386 9.47 -24.74 -35.83
N ASN A 387 8.27 -24.19 -35.91
CA ASN A 387 7.00 -24.88 -36.24
C ASN A 387 6.34 -25.47 -34.98
N GLN A 388 6.15 -26.79 -34.88
CA GLN A 388 5.34 -27.43 -33.82
C GLN A 388 6.20 -28.20 -32.82
N GLY A 389 6.32 -27.70 -31.60
CA GLY A 389 7.10 -28.34 -30.54
C GLY A 389 7.85 -27.32 -29.70
N ASN A 390 8.36 -27.74 -28.55
CA ASN A 390 9.17 -26.85 -27.71
C ASN A 390 10.61 -26.89 -28.24
N ASP A 391 10.96 -25.90 -29.04
CA ASP A 391 12.18 -25.83 -29.83
C ASP A 391 13.18 -24.81 -29.27
N PHE A 392 14.47 -24.96 -29.53
CA PHE A 392 15.44 -23.86 -29.36
C PHE A 392 15.60 -23.04 -30.66
N ILE A 393 16.36 -21.92 -30.75
CA ILE A 393 16.88 -21.25 -31.98
C ILE A 393 18.18 -20.40 -31.66
N LEU A 394 19.21 -20.37 -32.53
CA LEU A 394 20.19 -19.28 -32.84
C LEU A 394 20.62 -19.44 -34.31
N GLY A 395 20.81 -18.28 -34.94
CA GLY A 395 21.70 -18.05 -36.06
C GLY A 395 23.16 -18.31 -35.72
N GLY A 396 23.96 -17.26 -35.50
CA GLY A 396 25.30 -17.38 -34.92
C GLY A 396 26.19 -16.14 -35.07
N ASP A 397 26.93 -16.08 -36.19
CA ASP A 397 27.72 -14.91 -36.61
C ASP A 397 27.09 -14.31 -37.91
N GLY A 398 26.32 -13.23 -37.80
CA GLY A 398 25.73 -12.48 -38.91
C GLY A 398 24.29 -12.04 -38.63
N ARG A 399 23.55 -11.53 -39.64
CA ARG A 399 22.17 -11.03 -39.45
C ARG A 399 21.13 -12.13 -39.69
N ASP A 400 20.59 -12.64 -38.61
CA ASP A 400 19.74 -13.80 -38.56
C ASP A 400 18.26 -13.45 -38.33
N THR A 401 17.35 -14.40 -38.60
CA THR A 401 15.91 -14.24 -38.37
C THR A 401 15.31 -15.55 -37.86
N LEU A 402 14.75 -15.48 -36.66
CA LEU A 402 14.41 -16.60 -35.80
C LEU A 402 12.92 -16.58 -35.46
N ILE A 403 12.22 -17.70 -35.61
CA ILE A 403 10.74 -17.74 -35.57
C ILE A 403 10.24 -19.04 -34.91
N GLY A 404 9.83 -19.03 -33.64
CA GLY A 404 9.39 -20.23 -32.89
C GLY A 404 8.10 -20.86 -33.43
N THR A 405 7.02 -20.09 -33.39
CA THR A 405 5.63 -20.37 -33.81
C THR A 405 4.72 -21.14 -32.82
N GLU A 406 4.80 -22.47 -32.68
CA GLU A 406 3.80 -23.29 -31.95
C GLU A 406 4.45 -24.26 -30.95
N GLY A 407 4.98 -23.70 -29.86
CA GLY A 407 5.45 -24.40 -28.65
C GLY A 407 5.93 -23.38 -27.61
N ASN A 408 6.54 -23.84 -26.51
CA ASN A 408 7.37 -22.98 -25.65
C ASN A 408 8.81 -23.06 -26.16
N ASN A 409 9.29 -22.04 -26.85
CA ASN A 409 10.56 -22.08 -27.56
C ASN A 409 11.65 -21.29 -26.82
N GLY A 410 12.89 -21.41 -27.30
CA GLY A 410 14.01 -20.63 -26.82
C GLY A 410 14.79 -19.99 -27.96
N LEU A 411 14.43 -18.80 -28.42
CA LEU A 411 15.16 -18.08 -29.46
C LEU A 411 16.32 -17.29 -28.84
N ALA A 412 17.50 -17.31 -29.41
CA ALA A 412 18.48 -16.25 -29.20
C ALA A 412 19.32 -16.04 -30.44
N ALA A 413 20.04 -14.94 -30.66
CA ALA A 413 20.70 -14.72 -31.95
C ALA A 413 22.23 -14.86 -31.94
N SER A 414 22.96 -14.07 -31.16
CA SER A 414 24.41 -14.24 -30.97
C SER A 414 24.85 -14.06 -29.52
N ALA A 415 26.12 -14.40 -29.25
CA ALA A 415 26.75 -14.24 -27.93
C ALA A 415 28.08 -13.47 -27.96
N ASN A 416 28.65 -13.19 -29.14
CA ASN A 416 30.02 -12.66 -29.25
C ASN A 416 30.30 -11.73 -30.45
N VAL A 417 29.34 -11.51 -31.35
CA VAL A 417 29.48 -10.61 -32.51
C VAL A 417 28.44 -9.51 -32.41
N GLU A 418 28.76 -8.31 -32.94
CA GLU A 418 27.85 -7.15 -33.04
C GLU A 418 27.15 -7.19 -34.41
N ASP A 419 26.07 -7.94 -34.52
CA ASP A 419 25.19 -8.04 -35.70
C ASP A 419 23.74 -7.79 -35.25
N ASN A 420 22.87 -7.24 -36.11
CA ASN A 420 21.47 -7.00 -35.71
C ASN A 420 20.54 -8.09 -36.24
N ASP A 421 19.73 -8.66 -35.35
CA ASP A 421 18.93 -9.85 -35.60
C ASP A 421 17.43 -9.60 -35.48
N THR A 422 16.61 -10.64 -35.70
CA THR A 422 15.14 -10.53 -35.57
C THR A 422 14.51 -11.81 -35.04
N LEU A 423 13.81 -11.73 -33.91
CA LEU A 423 13.25 -12.86 -33.17
C LEU A 423 11.72 -12.76 -33.09
N HIS A 424 11.02 -13.89 -33.23
CA HIS A 424 9.56 -13.99 -33.08
C HIS A 424 9.19 -15.28 -32.31
N GLY A 425 8.63 -15.19 -31.11
CA GLY A 425 8.08 -16.36 -30.40
C GLY A 425 6.76 -16.83 -31.04
N HIS A 426 5.77 -15.94 -30.98
CA HIS A 426 4.38 -15.96 -31.47
C HIS A 426 3.29 -16.59 -30.57
N GLY A 427 3.65 -17.56 -29.72
CA GLY A 427 2.77 -18.71 -29.51
C GLY A 427 2.39 -19.02 -28.07
N ASN A 428 3.39 -19.39 -27.26
CA ASN A 428 3.28 -19.84 -25.87
C ASN A 428 4.61 -19.57 -25.18
N ASP A 429 4.58 -19.30 -23.86
CA ASP A 429 5.69 -18.97 -22.96
C ASP A 429 7.09 -19.24 -23.56
N ASP A 430 7.59 -18.26 -24.31
CA ASP A 430 8.79 -18.25 -25.16
C ASP A 430 9.95 -17.54 -24.44
N LEU A 431 11.18 -18.06 -24.56
CA LEU A 431 12.39 -17.47 -23.99
C LEU A 431 13.28 -16.87 -25.07
N MET A 432 13.39 -15.55 -25.13
CA MET A 432 14.16 -14.82 -26.15
C MET A 432 15.44 -14.16 -25.60
N GLN A 433 16.46 -14.01 -26.44
CA GLN A 433 17.67 -13.23 -26.14
C GLN A 433 18.33 -12.70 -27.42
N GLY A 434 18.49 -11.39 -27.61
CA GLY A 434 19.15 -10.83 -28.79
C GLY A 434 20.62 -11.21 -28.84
N GLY A 435 21.43 -10.49 -28.06
CA GLY A 435 22.86 -10.67 -27.98
C GLY A 435 23.57 -9.32 -27.94
N PRO A 436 24.72 -9.18 -28.64
CA PRO A 436 25.26 -7.89 -29.01
C PRO A 436 24.73 -7.51 -30.41
N GLY A 437 23.86 -6.51 -30.48
CA GLY A 437 23.07 -6.21 -31.67
C GLY A 437 22.13 -5.04 -31.39
N ALA A 438 21.51 -4.49 -32.44
CA ALA A 438 20.40 -3.56 -32.23
C ALA A 438 19.19 -4.23 -32.87
N ASP A 439 18.65 -5.19 -32.12
CA ASP A 439 17.82 -6.31 -32.52
C ASP A 439 16.34 -5.96 -32.49
N LEU A 440 15.51 -6.88 -32.99
CA LEU A 440 14.07 -6.71 -33.08
C LEU A 440 13.36 -7.98 -32.62
N MET A 441 12.63 -7.89 -31.51
CA MET A 441 12.04 -9.05 -30.82
C MET A 441 10.52 -8.89 -30.70
N PHE A 442 9.77 -9.90 -31.12
CA PHE A 442 8.32 -10.00 -30.91
C PHE A 442 8.02 -11.26 -30.10
N SER A 443 7.56 -11.12 -28.87
CA SER A 443 7.38 -12.25 -27.95
C SER A 443 6.16 -13.06 -28.38
N GLY A 444 4.95 -12.53 -28.21
CA GLY A 444 3.83 -12.84 -29.09
C GLY A 444 2.52 -13.20 -28.39
N LYS A 445 2.54 -14.19 -27.48
CA LYS A 445 1.36 -14.67 -26.68
C LYS A 445 1.75 -15.58 -25.53
N GLN A 446 1.00 -15.43 -24.44
CA GLN A 446 1.24 -16.08 -23.15
C GLN A 446 2.53 -15.51 -22.54
N ASP A 447 2.97 -16.05 -21.40
CA ASP A 447 3.83 -15.29 -20.49
C ASP A 447 5.32 -15.43 -20.89
N ASP A 448 5.79 -14.57 -21.78
CA ASP A 448 7.10 -14.66 -22.44
C ASP A 448 8.23 -13.95 -21.66
N PHE A 449 9.49 -14.30 -21.93
CA PHE A 449 10.67 -13.61 -21.39
C PHE A 449 11.60 -13.18 -22.52
N ALA A 450 11.90 -11.88 -22.63
CA ALA A 450 12.79 -11.33 -23.64
C ALA A 450 13.92 -10.49 -23.04
N PHE A 451 15.12 -10.66 -23.59
CA PHE A 451 16.34 -9.95 -23.20
C PHE A 451 17.02 -9.43 -24.46
N GLY A 452 17.29 -8.13 -24.57
CA GLY A 452 18.04 -7.55 -25.69
C GLY A 452 19.52 -7.94 -25.60
N GLY A 453 20.31 -7.05 -25.02
CA GLY A 453 21.62 -7.37 -24.45
C GLY A 453 22.63 -6.25 -24.59
N LYS A 454 22.86 -5.73 -25.80
CA LYS A 454 23.76 -4.59 -26.03
C LYS A 454 23.56 -3.93 -27.39
N ASN A 455 23.48 -2.60 -27.35
CA ASN A 455 23.07 -1.70 -28.42
C ASN A 455 21.55 -1.66 -28.59
N ASP A 456 21.12 -0.57 -29.21
CA ASP A 456 19.76 -0.03 -29.22
C ASP A 456 18.72 -1.07 -29.72
N ASP A 457 18.16 -1.85 -28.79
CA ASP A 457 17.28 -3.00 -29.02
C ASP A 457 15.80 -2.60 -29.05
N MET A 458 14.95 -3.37 -29.75
CA MET A 458 13.50 -3.16 -29.80
C MET A 458 12.73 -4.43 -29.46
N ILE A 459 11.99 -4.42 -28.34
CA ILE A 459 11.31 -5.58 -27.76
C ILE A 459 9.81 -5.29 -27.62
N PHE A 460 8.99 -6.23 -28.08
CA PHE A 460 7.53 -6.22 -27.95
C PHE A 460 7.04 -7.47 -27.19
N GLY A 461 6.20 -7.34 -26.17
CA GLY A 461 5.49 -8.46 -25.53
C GLY A 461 4.37 -9.04 -26.41
N ASP A 462 3.56 -8.15 -26.99
CA ASP A 462 2.34 -8.40 -27.77
C ASP A 462 1.10 -8.83 -26.97
N GLN A 463 1.12 -9.93 -26.19
CA GLN A 463 -0.09 -10.51 -25.52
C GLN A 463 0.22 -11.51 -24.37
N GLY A 464 0.90 -11.10 -23.31
CA GLY A 464 1.28 -11.99 -22.21
C GLY A 464 1.10 -11.40 -20.82
N ASN A 465 1.80 -11.99 -19.85
CA ASN A 465 2.32 -11.30 -18.66
C ASN A 465 3.84 -11.33 -18.86
N ASP A 466 4.33 -10.44 -19.71
CA ASP A 466 5.63 -10.54 -20.36
C ASP A 466 6.74 -9.90 -19.54
N THR A 467 7.94 -10.49 -19.55
CA THR A 467 9.12 -9.95 -18.85
C THR A 467 10.16 -9.49 -19.86
N LEU A 468 10.35 -8.17 -19.99
CA LEU A 468 11.21 -7.56 -21.02
C LEU A 468 12.42 -6.86 -20.38
N HIS A 469 13.62 -7.03 -20.96
CA HIS A 469 14.85 -6.43 -20.44
C HIS A 469 15.82 -5.97 -21.55
N GLY A 470 16.36 -4.75 -21.48
CA GLY A 470 17.32 -4.21 -22.46
C GLY A 470 18.80 -4.54 -22.20
N ASP A 471 19.25 -4.42 -20.93
CA ASP A 471 20.65 -4.50 -20.44
C ASP A 471 21.53 -3.28 -20.80
N GLN A 472 21.89 -3.04 -22.08
CA GLN A 472 22.92 -2.05 -22.46
C GLN A 472 22.69 -1.40 -23.84
N GLY A 473 21.61 -0.65 -24.04
CA GLY A 473 21.44 0.17 -25.24
C GLY A 473 20.69 1.46 -24.96
N ASN A 474 20.15 2.09 -26.00
CA ASN A 474 19.09 3.09 -25.90
C ASN A 474 17.84 2.38 -26.42
N ASP A 475 17.24 1.57 -25.55
CA ASP A 475 16.37 0.46 -25.91
C ASP A 475 14.91 0.91 -26.02
N THR A 476 14.07 0.08 -26.65
CA THR A 476 12.64 0.35 -26.82
C THR A 476 11.83 -0.87 -26.42
N LEU A 477 11.23 -0.80 -25.24
CA LEU A 477 10.42 -1.87 -24.64
C LEU A 477 8.94 -1.48 -24.72
N ILE A 478 8.12 -2.37 -25.27
CA ILE A 478 6.67 -2.23 -25.29
C ILE A 478 6.05 -3.54 -24.81
N GLY A 479 5.24 -3.50 -23.76
CA GLY A 479 4.48 -4.65 -23.28
C GLY A 479 3.40 -5.04 -24.28
N ASP A 480 2.21 -4.46 -24.09
CA ASP A 480 1.03 -4.75 -24.91
C ASP A 480 1.03 -3.95 -26.23
N THR A 481 0.88 -4.63 -27.38
CA THR A 481 0.83 -3.97 -28.70
C THR A 481 -0.59 -3.79 -29.25
N LEU A 482 -1.60 -4.24 -28.50
CA LEU A 482 -3.00 -4.07 -28.86
C LEU A 482 -3.51 -2.67 -28.52
N ASP A 483 -3.73 -1.88 -29.59
CA ASP A 483 -4.36 -0.54 -29.60
C ASP A 483 -5.29 -0.27 -28.41
N GLU A 484 -4.89 0.70 -27.59
CA GLU A 484 -5.56 1.25 -26.40
C GLU A 484 -7.08 1.43 -26.52
N SER A 485 -7.60 1.59 -27.75
CA SER A 485 -9.00 1.86 -28.05
C SER A 485 -9.84 0.61 -28.37
N GLU A 486 -9.23 -0.56 -28.62
CA GLU A 486 -9.98 -1.81 -28.83
C GLU A 486 -10.42 -2.42 -27.49
N ILE A 487 -11.68 -2.16 -27.09
CA ILE A 487 -12.36 -2.85 -25.99
C ILE A 487 -12.92 -4.19 -26.51
N GLU A 488 -12.04 -5.17 -26.75
CA GLU A 488 -12.44 -6.49 -27.24
C GLU A 488 -12.91 -7.44 -26.14
N SER A 489 -14.23 -7.57 -26.02
CA SER A 489 -14.92 -8.39 -24.99
C SER A 489 -14.77 -9.92 -25.14
N GLU A 490 -13.83 -10.41 -25.95
CA GLU A 490 -13.69 -11.84 -26.31
C GLU A 490 -12.30 -12.46 -26.06
N ARG A 491 -11.57 -12.02 -25.01
CA ARG A 491 -10.58 -12.86 -24.31
C ARG A 491 -10.92 -12.96 -22.82
N GLY A 492 -10.84 -14.17 -22.28
CA GLY A 492 -11.05 -14.46 -20.85
C GLY A 492 -9.73 -14.53 -20.08
N LEU A 493 -8.78 -13.65 -20.42
CA LEU A 493 -7.53 -13.44 -19.71
C LEU A 493 -7.73 -12.25 -18.75
N SER A 494 -7.06 -12.29 -17.60
CA SER A 494 -7.16 -11.31 -16.52
C SER A 494 -5.80 -11.29 -15.86
N GLY A 495 -5.10 -10.16 -15.91
CA GLY A 495 -3.64 -10.15 -15.88
C GLY A 495 -3.11 -10.32 -17.31
N MET A 496 -2.78 -9.19 -17.91
CA MET A 496 -1.69 -9.07 -18.87
C MET A 496 -0.73 -8.06 -18.23
N ILE A 497 -0.15 -8.45 -17.09
CA ILE A 497 0.69 -7.61 -16.25
C ILE A 497 2.12 -7.82 -16.70
N ASP A 498 2.68 -6.79 -17.34
CA ASP A 498 4.00 -6.82 -17.92
C ASP A 498 5.04 -6.23 -16.96
N LEU A 499 6.28 -6.68 -17.14
CA LEU A 499 7.40 -6.42 -16.24
C LEU A 499 8.63 -5.97 -17.05
N LEU A 500 8.81 -4.66 -17.17
CA LEU A 500 9.75 -4.02 -18.09
C LEU A 500 10.94 -3.37 -17.36
N TRP A 501 12.16 -3.64 -17.81
CA TRP A 501 13.39 -3.01 -17.33
C TRP A 501 14.28 -2.58 -18.50
N GLY A 502 14.53 -1.29 -18.69
CA GLY A 502 15.47 -0.78 -19.71
C GLY A 502 16.89 -1.27 -19.45
N GLY A 503 17.59 -0.59 -18.54
CA GLY A 503 18.84 -1.06 -17.95
C GLY A 503 19.93 0.00 -17.89
N ALA A 504 20.50 0.38 -19.04
CA ALA A 504 21.70 1.23 -19.08
C ALA A 504 21.92 1.99 -20.40
N GLY A 505 21.00 2.89 -20.74
CA GLY A 505 21.18 4.04 -21.62
C GLY A 505 19.97 4.96 -21.50
N ASP A 506 19.67 5.80 -22.51
CA ASP A 506 18.43 6.61 -22.49
C ASP A 506 17.32 5.83 -23.21
N ASP A 507 16.49 5.11 -22.43
CA ASP A 507 15.55 4.09 -22.88
C ASP A 507 14.12 4.62 -23.08
N PHE A 508 13.32 3.92 -23.89
CA PHE A 508 11.88 4.18 -24.07
C PHE A 508 11.07 2.96 -23.65
N ILE A 509 10.14 3.15 -22.71
CA ILE A 509 9.37 2.07 -22.08
C ILE A 509 7.88 2.42 -22.08
N ASN A 510 7.03 1.47 -22.47
CA ASN A 510 5.58 1.59 -22.42
C ASN A 510 4.96 0.23 -22.03
N GLY A 511 4.25 0.15 -20.91
CA GLY A 511 3.56 -1.08 -20.48
C GLY A 511 2.34 -1.32 -21.35
N GLY A 512 1.30 -0.55 -21.07
CA GLY A 512 0.22 -0.20 -22.00
C GLY A 512 -1.17 -0.53 -21.49
N ARG A 513 -1.36 -1.64 -20.77
CA ARG A 513 -2.67 -2.09 -20.24
C ARG A 513 -2.48 -3.11 -19.11
N SER A 514 -3.33 -3.01 -18.08
CA SER A 514 -3.16 -3.70 -16.79
C SER A 514 -2.12 -3.03 -15.89
N ASN A 515 -2.20 -3.35 -14.59
CA ASN A 515 -1.30 -2.88 -13.54
C ASN A 515 0.15 -3.39 -13.74
N ASP A 516 0.94 -2.70 -14.54
CA ASP A 516 2.29 -3.09 -14.96
C ASP A 516 3.35 -2.68 -13.93
N THR A 517 4.59 -3.15 -14.11
CA THR A 517 5.74 -2.71 -13.31
C THR A 517 6.93 -2.41 -14.22
N LEU A 518 7.36 -1.14 -14.20
CA LEU A 518 8.28 -0.59 -15.18
C LEU A 518 9.46 0.12 -14.51
N SER A 519 10.66 -0.06 -15.04
CA SER A 519 11.88 0.59 -14.55
C SER A 519 12.77 1.00 -15.71
N GLY A 520 13.19 2.27 -15.73
CA GLY A 520 14.18 2.80 -16.66
C GLY A 520 15.55 2.15 -16.44
N GLY A 521 16.27 2.64 -15.43
CA GLY A 521 17.58 2.12 -15.02
C GLY A 521 18.62 3.22 -14.94
N VAL A 522 19.63 3.17 -15.81
CA VAL A 522 20.79 4.07 -15.76
C VAL A 522 20.96 4.88 -17.05
N GLY A 523 20.09 5.86 -17.23
CA GLY A 523 20.20 6.96 -18.19
C GLY A 523 19.04 7.93 -18.04
N ASN A 524 18.67 8.66 -19.10
CA ASN A 524 17.62 9.70 -19.04
C ASN A 524 16.36 9.18 -19.76
N ASP A 525 15.58 8.40 -19.04
CA ASP A 525 14.61 7.48 -19.62
C ASP A 525 13.25 8.14 -19.89
N THR A 526 12.46 7.52 -20.76
CA THR A 526 11.08 7.92 -21.04
C THR A 526 10.15 6.74 -20.82
N VAL A 527 9.46 6.73 -19.69
CA VAL A 527 8.60 5.62 -19.25
C VAL A 527 7.13 6.03 -19.25
N ARG A 528 6.27 5.11 -19.68
CA ARG A 528 4.81 5.20 -19.62
C ARG A 528 4.24 3.93 -19.02
N GLY A 529 3.37 4.07 -18.03
CA GLY A 529 2.54 2.97 -17.54
C GLY A 529 1.54 2.60 -18.63
N GLY A 530 0.43 3.33 -18.68
CA GLY A 530 -0.48 3.37 -19.82
C GLY A 530 -1.95 3.36 -19.42
N LYS A 531 -2.39 2.30 -18.72
CA LYS A 531 -3.80 2.07 -18.32
C LYS A 531 -3.92 1.04 -17.20
N GLU A 532 -4.88 1.29 -16.31
CA GLU A 532 -5.00 0.59 -15.02
C GLU A 532 -3.83 0.96 -14.09
N ASP A 533 -3.83 0.55 -12.82
CA ASP A 533 -2.99 1.20 -11.79
C ASP A 533 -1.52 0.71 -11.80
N ASP A 534 -0.60 1.53 -12.32
CA ASP A 534 0.78 1.18 -12.67
C ASP A 534 1.83 1.51 -11.59
N LEU A 535 3.01 0.88 -11.70
CA LEU A 535 4.14 1.09 -10.78
C LEU A 535 5.45 1.36 -11.56
N ILE A 536 5.98 2.58 -11.45
CA ILE A 536 6.99 3.14 -12.35
C ILE A 536 8.21 3.68 -11.58
N TYR A 537 9.42 3.30 -12.03
CA TYR A 537 10.69 3.80 -11.50
C TYR A 537 11.57 4.39 -12.60
N GLY A 538 12.18 5.55 -12.37
CA GLY A 538 13.29 6.07 -13.18
C GLY A 538 14.59 5.31 -12.89
N GLU A 539 15.00 5.30 -11.62
CA GLU A 539 16.28 4.88 -11.04
C GLU A 539 17.39 5.96 -11.06
N ALA A 540 18.03 6.26 -12.20
CA ALA A 540 19.29 7.02 -12.18
C ALA A 540 19.65 7.85 -13.46
N GLY A 541 18.89 8.90 -13.74
CA GLY A 541 19.28 10.04 -14.58
C GLY A 541 18.25 11.17 -14.56
N ASP A 542 18.21 12.06 -15.56
CA ASP A 542 17.21 13.14 -15.62
C ASP A 542 15.94 12.62 -16.36
N ASP A 543 15.03 11.95 -15.65
CA ASP A 543 13.98 11.08 -16.22
C ASP A 543 12.64 11.78 -16.58
N LEU A 544 11.86 11.14 -17.46
CA LEU A 544 10.54 11.60 -17.91
C LEU A 544 9.47 10.50 -17.83
N MET A 545 8.58 10.58 -16.84
CA MET A 545 7.57 9.55 -16.55
C MET A 545 6.13 10.02 -16.72
N TYR A 546 5.26 9.07 -17.08
CA TYR A 546 3.80 9.21 -17.13
C TYR A 546 3.14 7.94 -16.56
N GLY A 547 2.20 8.08 -15.63
CA GLY A 547 1.23 7.01 -15.33
C GLY A 547 0.24 6.81 -16.47
N ASP A 548 -0.17 7.93 -17.06
CA ASP A 548 -1.19 8.11 -18.09
C ASP A 548 -2.64 7.87 -17.61
N LEU A 549 -3.05 6.65 -17.20
CA LEU A 549 -4.47 6.33 -16.90
C LEU A 549 -4.71 5.24 -15.82
N GLY A 550 -4.17 5.42 -14.62
CA GLY A 550 -4.50 4.58 -13.46
C GLY A 550 -4.59 5.36 -12.14
N ASN A 551 -4.34 4.70 -11.01
CA ASN A 551 -4.06 5.33 -9.71
C ASN A 551 -2.58 5.06 -9.41
N ASP A 552 -1.70 5.78 -10.10
CA ASP A 552 -0.37 5.29 -10.45
C ASP A 552 0.67 5.66 -9.40
N GLN A 553 1.71 4.82 -9.24
CA GLN A 553 2.84 5.08 -8.35
C GLN A 553 4.12 5.34 -9.14
N LEU A 554 4.58 6.59 -9.15
CA LEU A 554 5.77 7.04 -9.89
C LEU A 554 6.91 7.41 -8.93
N CYS A 555 8.13 7.02 -9.29
CA CYS A 555 9.33 7.15 -8.47
C CYS A 555 10.57 7.53 -9.29
N GLY A 556 11.06 8.78 -9.20
CA GLY A 556 12.29 9.24 -9.89
C GLY A 556 13.54 8.51 -9.41
N ASN A 557 13.89 8.74 -8.14
CA ASN A 557 15.09 8.29 -7.43
C ASN A 557 16.31 9.23 -7.57
N GLU A 558 17.38 8.90 -8.30
CA GLU A 558 18.61 9.73 -8.41
C GLU A 558 18.62 10.61 -9.69
N GLY A 559 17.97 11.78 -9.69
CA GLY A 559 17.70 12.51 -10.93
C GLY A 559 17.51 14.04 -10.89
N ASN A 560 16.77 14.57 -11.86
CA ASN A 560 16.18 15.93 -11.93
C ASN A 560 14.88 15.82 -12.74
N ASP A 561 13.91 15.13 -12.18
CA ASP A 561 12.97 14.33 -12.97
C ASP A 561 11.69 15.09 -13.29
N THR A 562 10.98 14.65 -14.32
CA THR A 562 9.68 15.21 -14.69
C THR A 562 8.62 14.11 -14.68
N LEU A 563 7.78 14.12 -13.66
CA LEU A 563 6.77 13.09 -13.39
C LEU A 563 5.37 13.67 -13.60
N TYR A 564 4.58 13.03 -14.45
CA TYR A 564 3.15 13.26 -14.61
C TYR A 564 2.39 12.02 -14.13
N GLY A 565 1.39 12.17 -13.26
CA GLY A 565 0.44 11.10 -13.01
C GLY A 565 -0.40 10.85 -14.26
N ASP A 566 -1.36 11.73 -14.50
CA ASP A 566 -2.32 11.75 -15.61
C ASP A 566 -1.67 12.01 -17.00
N ILE A 567 -2.44 11.82 -18.09
CA ILE A 567 -1.98 12.15 -19.45
C ILE A 567 -1.67 13.65 -19.60
N ASN A 568 -0.46 14.01 -20.06
CA ASN A 568 -0.15 15.40 -20.43
C ASN A 568 -0.80 15.85 -21.77
N ASP A 569 -1.61 14.99 -22.38
CA ASP A 569 -2.37 15.25 -23.60
C ASP A 569 -3.72 15.93 -23.31
N ASN A 570 -3.93 17.11 -23.91
CA ASN A 570 -5.16 17.90 -23.76
C ASN A 570 -6.31 17.38 -24.68
N GLN A 571 -6.35 16.08 -25.01
CA GLN A 571 -7.23 15.53 -26.05
C GLN A 571 -7.72 14.10 -25.82
N THR A 572 -8.38 13.81 -24.69
CA THR A 572 -9.75 13.23 -24.70
C THR A 572 -10.46 13.40 -23.34
N ILE A 573 -11.78 13.20 -23.31
CA ILE A 573 -12.68 13.40 -22.14
C ILE A 573 -13.60 12.17 -21.98
N SER A 574 -13.06 10.96 -22.16
CA SER A 574 -13.80 9.68 -22.02
C SER A 574 -13.13 8.67 -21.11
N ASP A 575 -11.90 8.93 -20.73
CA ASP A 575 -10.98 8.04 -20.04
C ASP A 575 -10.78 8.65 -18.64
N ALA A 576 -10.53 7.81 -17.64
CA ALA A 576 -10.62 8.22 -16.24
C ALA A 576 -9.23 8.51 -15.69
N PRO A 577 -8.93 9.76 -15.25
CA PRO A 577 -7.82 9.99 -14.34
C PRO A 577 -8.07 9.26 -13.01
N GLY A 578 -7.01 9.04 -12.23
CA GLY A 578 -7.10 8.42 -10.91
C GLY A 578 -6.63 9.32 -9.78
N ARG A 579 -5.71 8.83 -8.97
CA ARG A 579 -5.35 9.41 -7.67
C ARG A 579 -3.93 9.01 -7.34
N ASP A 580 -2.98 9.77 -7.85
CA ASP A 580 -1.64 9.26 -8.10
C ASP A 580 -0.70 9.52 -6.92
N THR A 581 0.35 8.70 -6.79
CA THR A 581 1.38 8.81 -5.76
C THR A 581 2.74 9.00 -6.43
N ILE A 582 3.19 10.25 -6.42
CA ILE A 582 4.30 10.74 -7.24
C ILE A 582 5.45 11.16 -6.32
N CYS A 583 6.62 10.55 -6.50
CA CYS A 583 7.79 10.70 -5.65
C CYS A 583 8.99 11.11 -6.52
N GLY A 584 9.56 12.30 -6.31
CA GLY A 584 10.77 12.74 -7.02
C GLY A 584 11.98 11.92 -6.58
N GLY A 585 12.52 12.25 -5.39
CA GLY A 585 13.47 11.41 -4.67
C GLY A 585 14.72 12.16 -4.25
N SER A 586 15.58 12.55 -5.20
CA SER A 586 16.86 13.21 -4.94
C SER A 586 17.33 14.00 -6.16
N GLY A 587 16.84 15.24 -6.28
CA GLY A 587 16.99 16.01 -7.51
C GLY A 587 16.58 17.48 -7.40
N ASN A 588 15.89 17.96 -8.44
CA ASN A 588 15.29 19.30 -8.50
C ASN A 588 14.03 19.15 -9.35
N ASP A 589 13.10 18.37 -8.82
CA ASP A 589 12.16 17.58 -9.60
C ASP A 589 10.88 18.37 -9.89
N MET A 590 10.15 17.95 -10.93
CA MET A 590 8.95 18.60 -11.40
C MET A 590 7.79 17.60 -11.48
N LEU A 591 6.91 17.66 -10.48
CA LEU A 591 5.82 16.72 -10.27
C LEU A 591 4.48 17.37 -10.63
N PHE A 592 3.62 16.63 -11.34
CA PHE A 592 2.26 17.03 -11.71
C PHE A 592 1.27 15.89 -11.38
N GLY A 593 0.31 16.13 -10.46
CA GLY A 593 -0.85 15.24 -10.29
C GLY A 593 -1.88 15.40 -11.41
N ASP A 594 -2.07 16.65 -11.85
CA ASP A 594 -3.02 17.09 -12.89
C ASP A 594 -4.50 16.98 -12.45
N ARG A 595 -5.01 15.84 -11.96
CA ARG A 595 -6.45 15.64 -11.65
C ARG A 595 -6.79 14.62 -10.57
N ASP A 596 -7.90 14.95 -9.89
CA ASP A 596 -8.71 14.15 -8.97
C ASP A 596 -8.30 14.26 -7.49
N GLN A 597 -7.38 13.46 -6.92
CA GLN A 597 -6.99 13.60 -5.50
C GLN A 597 -5.60 13.01 -5.22
N ASP A 598 -4.59 13.80 -5.51
CA ASP A 598 -3.23 13.32 -5.75
C ASP A 598 -2.29 13.51 -4.56
N ARG A 599 -1.16 12.80 -4.63
CA ARG A 599 -0.16 12.72 -3.59
C ARG A 599 1.24 12.94 -4.17
N LEU A 600 1.84 14.08 -3.85
CA LEU A 600 3.15 14.48 -4.38
C LEU A 600 4.18 14.64 -3.25
N CYS A 601 5.35 14.04 -3.43
CA CYS A 601 6.53 14.17 -2.57
C CYS A 601 7.74 14.59 -3.40
N GLY A 602 8.40 15.69 -3.02
CA GLY A 602 9.67 16.14 -3.59
C GLY A 602 10.80 15.16 -3.27
N GLY A 603 11.53 15.41 -2.17
CA GLY A 603 12.53 14.48 -1.64
C GLY A 603 13.75 15.21 -1.08
N GLU A 604 14.94 14.94 -1.66
CA GLU A 604 16.17 15.71 -1.40
C GLU A 604 16.50 16.71 -2.51
N ASP A 605 17.06 17.86 -2.12
CA ASP A 605 17.30 19.06 -2.97
C ASP A 605 15.97 19.72 -3.44
N GLY A 606 15.91 20.48 -4.54
CA GLY A 606 15.02 21.67 -4.64
C GLY A 606 13.87 21.62 -5.66
N ASP A 607 12.65 21.33 -5.20
CA ASP A 607 11.59 20.78 -6.06
C ASP A 607 10.46 21.74 -6.43
N THR A 608 9.64 21.32 -7.39
CA THR A 608 8.45 22.03 -7.90
C THR A 608 7.27 21.07 -8.06
N LEU A 609 6.31 21.15 -7.12
CA LEU A 609 5.12 20.28 -7.09
C LEU A 609 3.87 21.06 -7.53
N TYR A 610 3.11 20.49 -8.45
CA TYR A 610 1.80 20.94 -8.91
C TYR A 610 0.76 19.85 -8.59
N GLY A 611 -0.17 20.10 -7.66
CA GLY A 611 -1.31 19.22 -7.41
C GLY A 611 -2.18 19.14 -8.66
N GLY A 612 -2.97 20.19 -8.90
CA GLY A 612 -3.58 20.45 -10.19
C GLY A 612 -5.05 20.81 -10.06
N SER A 613 -5.91 19.80 -9.89
CA SER A 613 -7.35 20.00 -9.67
C SER A 613 -7.98 18.88 -8.86
N GLY A 614 -8.09 19.08 -7.54
CA GLY A 614 -8.48 18.02 -6.61
C GLY A 614 -8.73 18.46 -5.16
N GLU A 615 -8.30 17.63 -4.22
CA GLU A 615 -8.10 17.93 -2.80
C GLU A 615 -6.76 17.28 -2.43
N ASP A 616 -5.66 17.90 -2.85
CA ASP A 616 -4.38 17.22 -3.07
C ASP A 616 -3.47 17.27 -1.82
N THR A 617 -2.44 16.41 -1.77
CA THR A 617 -1.49 16.32 -0.66
C THR A 617 -0.05 16.47 -1.14
N LEU A 618 0.57 17.61 -0.83
CA LEU A 618 1.90 18.01 -1.31
C LEU A 618 2.92 18.10 -0.15
N ALA A 619 4.07 17.43 -0.29
CA ALA A 619 5.20 17.51 0.64
C ALA A 619 6.51 17.87 -0.10
N GLY A 620 7.18 18.97 0.30
CA GLY A 620 8.50 19.34 -0.26
C GLY A 620 9.68 18.55 0.33
N GLU A 621 9.59 18.19 1.61
CA GLU A 621 10.58 17.42 2.38
C GLU A 621 11.92 18.12 2.69
N GLN A 622 12.96 18.04 1.84
CA GLN A 622 14.33 18.48 2.16
C GLN A 622 14.94 19.50 1.17
N GLY A 623 14.17 20.51 0.75
CA GLY A 623 14.58 21.40 -0.33
C GLY A 623 14.65 22.91 -0.06
N ASP A 624 14.11 23.66 -1.02
CA ASP A 624 14.02 25.13 -1.04
C ASP A 624 12.87 25.47 -2.02
N ASP A 625 11.65 25.03 -1.70
CA ASP A 625 10.74 24.43 -2.70
C ASP A 625 9.64 25.35 -3.27
N TRP A 626 8.94 24.89 -4.31
CA TRP A 626 7.76 25.54 -4.89
C TRP A 626 6.56 24.59 -4.82
N LEU A 627 5.50 25.01 -4.13
CA LEU A 627 4.34 24.17 -3.79
C LEU A 627 3.07 24.83 -4.28
N PHE A 628 2.48 24.28 -5.35
CA PHE A 628 1.28 24.76 -6.02
C PHE A 628 0.14 23.73 -5.80
N GLY A 629 -0.83 24.01 -4.93
CA GLY A 629 -2.06 23.18 -4.87
C GLY A 629 -2.94 23.35 -6.13
N ASP A 630 -2.97 24.58 -6.65
CA ASP A 630 -3.77 25.01 -7.80
C ASP A 630 -5.29 24.95 -7.58
N GLU A 631 -6.09 24.09 -8.22
CA GLU A 631 -7.58 24.10 -8.09
C GLU A 631 -8.14 23.10 -7.04
N GLY A 632 -7.81 23.26 -5.75
CA GLY A 632 -8.33 22.40 -4.67
C GLY A 632 -8.40 23.01 -3.25
N ASP A 633 -8.95 22.26 -2.29
CA ASP A 633 -8.90 22.56 -0.83
C ASP A 633 -7.78 21.70 -0.19
N ASP A 634 -6.53 21.98 -0.58
CA ASP A 634 -5.39 21.05 -0.46
C ASP A 634 -4.71 20.99 0.92
N LEU A 635 -3.83 19.99 1.13
CA LEU A 635 -2.96 19.85 2.30
C LEU A 635 -1.49 19.95 1.88
N ILE A 636 -0.77 20.97 2.37
CA ILE A 636 0.59 21.30 1.90
C ILE A 636 1.56 21.41 3.08
N SER A 637 2.74 20.78 2.96
CA SER A 637 3.84 20.87 3.93
C SER A 637 5.17 21.20 3.23
N GLY A 638 5.92 22.16 3.77
CA GLY A 638 7.22 22.55 3.22
C GLY A 638 8.34 21.57 3.58
N GLY A 639 8.35 21.10 4.82
CA GLY A 639 9.41 20.25 5.37
C GLY A 639 10.56 21.08 5.92
N THR A 640 11.71 21.07 5.23
CA THR A 640 12.98 21.58 5.77
C THR A 640 13.77 22.45 4.79
N GLY A 641 13.12 23.45 4.18
CA GLY A 641 13.77 24.33 3.22
C GLY A 641 13.61 25.84 3.48
N ARG A 642 13.21 26.56 2.43
CA ARG A 642 12.84 27.99 2.43
C ARG A 642 11.72 28.18 1.42
N ASP A 643 10.57 27.66 1.81
CA ASP A 643 9.64 27.08 0.86
C ASP A 643 8.60 28.11 0.40
N ARG A 644 7.99 27.84 -0.76
CA ARG A 644 7.16 28.82 -1.48
C ARG A 644 5.82 28.21 -1.78
N PHE A 645 4.90 28.44 -0.85
CA PHE A 645 3.48 28.11 -0.98
C PHE A 645 2.83 29.13 -1.91
N ILE A 646 2.30 28.68 -3.05
CA ILE A 646 1.85 29.57 -4.13
C ILE A 646 0.33 29.71 -4.11
N LEU A 647 -0.18 30.87 -3.71
CA LEU A 647 -1.62 31.13 -3.63
C LEU A 647 -2.15 31.83 -4.88
N PHE A 648 -3.22 31.30 -5.47
CA PHE A 648 -3.97 31.92 -6.56
C PHE A 648 -5.35 32.42 -6.12
N SER A 649 -5.93 33.34 -6.89
CA SER A 649 -7.26 33.88 -6.61
C SER A 649 -8.35 32.91 -7.11
N GLY A 650 -8.75 31.97 -6.24
CA GLY A 650 -9.76 30.95 -6.57
C GLY A 650 -9.17 29.65 -7.08
N GLY A 651 -8.08 29.19 -6.44
CA GLY A 651 -7.83 27.75 -6.27
C GLY A 651 -8.89 27.19 -5.33
N GLY A 652 -8.54 27.00 -4.05
CA GLY A 652 -9.54 26.82 -2.99
C GLY A 652 -9.13 27.46 -1.67
N THR A 653 -8.92 26.60 -0.66
CA THR A 653 -8.68 26.94 0.75
C THR A 653 -7.56 26.07 1.35
N ASP A 654 -6.38 26.16 0.75
CA ASP A 654 -5.23 25.32 1.02
C ASP A 654 -4.77 25.38 2.50
N THR A 655 -4.54 24.22 3.11
CA THR A 655 -4.09 24.07 4.50
C THR A 655 -2.58 23.85 4.53
N ILE A 656 -1.83 24.87 4.93
CA ILE A 656 -0.38 24.84 5.03
C ILE A 656 0.01 24.43 6.46
N GLN A 657 0.68 23.29 6.60
CA GLN A 657 0.79 22.57 7.87
C GLN A 657 1.89 23.10 8.80
N ASP A 658 3.02 23.57 8.28
CA ASP A 658 4.29 23.68 9.02
C ASP A 658 5.02 25.05 8.91
N PHE A 659 4.46 25.99 8.15
CA PHE A 659 5.05 27.30 7.76
C PHE A 659 6.01 27.96 8.78
N GLN A 660 7.30 27.96 8.44
CA GLN A 660 8.39 28.41 9.29
C GLN A 660 8.63 29.92 9.16
N LEU A 661 8.16 30.68 10.16
CA LEU A 661 8.25 32.14 10.23
C LEU A 661 9.68 32.67 10.00
N ALA A 662 9.82 33.45 8.92
CA ALA A 662 11.07 34.10 8.46
C ALA A 662 12.13 33.17 7.84
N GLN A 663 11.74 31.95 7.52
CA GLN A 663 12.45 31.02 6.63
C GLN A 663 11.70 30.93 5.29
N ASP A 664 10.39 30.68 5.38
CA ASP A 664 9.53 30.40 4.23
C ASP A 664 8.76 31.65 3.77
N SER A 665 8.08 31.55 2.62
CA SER A 665 7.28 32.64 2.07
C SER A 665 6.03 32.18 1.34
N ILE A 666 5.01 33.03 1.32
CA ILE A 666 3.77 32.83 0.58
C ILE A 666 3.86 33.65 -0.70
N ALA A 667 3.87 33.00 -1.86
CA ALA A 667 3.94 33.70 -3.14
C ALA A 667 2.53 33.98 -3.66
N LEU A 668 2.25 35.27 -3.91
CA LEU A 668 0.92 35.74 -4.30
C LEU A 668 0.81 35.80 -5.82
N GLY A 669 0.14 34.80 -6.41
CA GLY A 669 -0.17 34.69 -7.83
C GLY A 669 -1.44 35.45 -8.23
N GLY A 670 -1.89 35.28 -9.48
CA GLY A 670 -3.19 35.76 -9.97
C GLY A 670 -3.40 37.29 -10.01
N GLY A 671 -2.43 38.09 -9.55
CA GLY A 671 -2.61 39.53 -9.29
C GLY A 671 -3.09 39.86 -7.87
N LEU A 672 -3.01 38.91 -6.94
CA LEU A 672 -3.12 39.14 -5.50
C LEU A 672 -2.03 40.13 -5.01
N SER A 673 -2.29 40.82 -3.91
CA SER A 673 -1.28 41.61 -3.19
C SER A 673 -1.56 41.59 -1.69
N PHE A 674 -0.52 41.77 -0.87
CA PHE A 674 -0.62 41.72 0.58
C PHE A 674 -1.66 42.70 1.14
N GLU A 675 -1.81 43.89 0.54
CA GLU A 675 -2.79 44.89 1.00
C GLU A 675 -4.26 44.58 0.64
N ALA A 676 -4.50 43.54 -0.18
CA ALA A 676 -5.83 43.02 -0.47
C ALA A 676 -6.25 41.89 0.50
N LEU A 677 -5.30 41.27 1.19
CA LEU A 677 -5.56 40.12 2.06
C LEU A 677 -6.13 40.54 3.42
N THR A 678 -7.02 39.69 3.96
CA THR A 678 -7.43 39.71 5.36
C THR A 678 -6.78 38.54 6.09
N LEU A 679 -5.97 38.84 7.11
CA LEU A 679 -5.42 37.85 8.04
C LEU A 679 -6.29 37.80 9.29
N THR A 680 -6.85 36.63 9.61
CA THR A 680 -7.71 36.41 10.77
C THR A 680 -7.14 35.25 11.61
N GLN A 681 -7.07 35.42 12.93
CA GLN A 681 -6.69 34.34 13.84
C GLN A 681 -7.91 33.43 14.06
N ASP A 682 -7.74 32.12 13.93
CA ASP A 682 -8.77 31.13 14.27
C ASP A 682 -8.11 29.95 15.01
N GLY A 683 -8.51 29.70 16.26
CA GLY A 683 -7.72 28.90 17.20
C GLY A 683 -6.24 29.33 17.24
N THR A 684 -5.33 28.38 17.04
CA THR A 684 -3.88 28.63 16.91
C THR A 684 -3.44 29.11 15.52
N SER A 685 -4.25 28.86 14.49
CA SER A 685 -3.92 29.01 13.06
C SER A 685 -4.28 30.41 12.52
N THR A 686 -3.75 30.77 11.35
CA THR A 686 -4.12 31.99 10.62
C THR A 686 -4.89 31.66 9.36
N VAL A 687 -6.12 32.15 9.27
CA VAL A 687 -6.90 32.17 8.03
C VAL A 687 -6.48 33.39 7.19
N ILE A 688 -6.00 33.11 5.98
CA ILE A 688 -5.79 34.08 4.91
C ILE A 688 -7.04 34.11 4.04
N GLY A 689 -7.48 35.30 3.62
CA GLY A 689 -8.64 35.44 2.75
C GLY A 689 -8.65 36.74 1.93
N LEU A 690 -9.58 36.81 0.97
CA LEU A 690 -9.80 37.92 0.04
C LEU A 690 -11.30 38.18 -0.10
N ASP A 691 -11.72 39.44 0.10
CA ASP A 691 -13.12 39.92 -0.01
C ASP A 691 -14.20 39.10 0.76
N GLY A 692 -13.79 38.20 1.67
CA GLY A 692 -14.64 37.32 2.48
C GLY A 692 -14.65 35.84 2.05
N GLN A 693 -13.90 35.46 1.02
CA GLN A 693 -13.52 34.09 0.72
C GLN A 693 -12.19 33.76 1.44
N GLN A 694 -12.03 32.51 1.90
CA GLN A 694 -10.75 32.01 2.41
C GLN A 694 -9.84 31.63 1.23
N LEU A 695 -8.53 31.71 1.42
CA LEU A 695 -7.52 31.34 0.41
C LEU A 695 -6.51 30.35 0.97
N ALA A 696 -6.17 30.43 2.26
CA ALA A 696 -5.31 29.45 2.90
C ALA A 696 -5.49 29.46 4.42
N ILE A 697 -5.11 28.38 5.08
CA ILE A 697 -5.02 28.25 6.54
C ILE A 697 -3.58 27.89 6.91
N LEU A 698 -2.87 28.79 7.60
CA LEU A 698 -1.53 28.50 8.13
C LEU A 698 -1.64 27.92 9.54
N ASN A 699 -1.22 26.69 9.74
CA ASN A 699 -1.30 26.02 11.03
C ASN A 699 -0.30 26.53 12.06
N ASP A 700 -0.77 26.70 13.30
CA ASP A 700 -0.04 27.24 14.47
C ASP A 700 0.67 28.59 14.31
N VAL A 701 0.63 29.19 13.12
CA VAL A 701 1.09 30.55 12.82
C VAL A 701 0.11 31.56 13.39
N GLN A 702 0.65 32.50 14.16
CA GLN A 702 -0.10 33.64 14.70
C GLN A 702 -0.26 34.75 13.67
N ALA A 703 -1.49 35.22 13.45
CA ALA A 703 -1.81 36.27 12.47
C ALA A 703 -1.11 37.61 12.78
N SER A 704 -0.71 37.80 14.05
CA SER A 704 0.04 38.97 14.52
C SER A 704 1.58 38.85 14.36
N ALA A 705 2.09 37.68 13.96
CA ALA A 705 3.50 37.45 13.64
C ALA A 705 3.78 37.63 12.14
N LEU A 706 2.78 37.42 11.28
CA LEU A 706 2.87 37.68 9.84
C LEU A 706 2.97 39.17 9.52
N SER A 707 3.69 39.48 8.44
CA SER A 707 3.76 40.81 7.86
C SER A 707 4.08 40.74 6.37
N GLU A 708 4.11 41.88 5.67
CA GLU A 708 4.47 42.01 4.25
C GLU A 708 5.74 41.24 3.85
N THR A 709 6.71 41.06 4.76
CA THR A 709 7.95 40.31 4.47
C THR A 709 7.81 38.79 4.42
N ASN A 710 6.67 38.24 4.85
CA ASN A 710 6.33 36.81 4.70
C ASN A 710 5.70 36.52 3.33
N PHE A 711 5.36 37.56 2.56
CA PHE A 711 4.68 37.44 1.28
C PHE A 711 5.60 37.92 0.16
N THR A 712 5.58 37.22 -0.97
CA THR A 712 6.25 37.65 -2.20
C THR A 712 5.21 37.82 -3.31
N ALA A 713 5.52 38.60 -4.34
CA ALA A 713 4.68 38.69 -5.53
C ALA A 713 5.15 37.63 -6.53
N PHE A 714 4.30 36.66 -6.84
CA PHE A 714 4.59 35.69 -7.89
C PHE A 714 4.35 36.33 -9.26
N VAL A 715 5.33 36.19 -10.16
CA VAL A 715 5.27 36.73 -11.53
C VAL A 715 5.84 35.67 -12.47
N GLY A 716 4.95 34.82 -12.98
CA GLY A 716 5.21 33.97 -14.15
C GLY A 716 5.39 34.78 -15.44
#